data_AF-A0A1C3TMZ5-F1
#
_entry.id   AF-A0A1C3TMZ5-F1
#
_cell.length_a   1.000
_cell.length_b   1.000
_cell.length_c   1.000
_cell.angle_alpha   90.00
_cell.angle_beta   90.00
_cell.angle_gamma   90.00
#
_symmetry.space_group_name_H-M   'P 1'
#
loop_
_entity.id
_entity.type
_entity.pdbx_description
1 polymer ?
#
loop_
_entity_poly.entity_id
_entity_poly.type
_entity_poly.pdbx_seq_one_letter_code
_entity_poly.pdbx_strand_id
1 'polypeptide(L)'
;MEPIRSRTPSTARELQAGSQPDAVQPIADRLVSTPASSPLDGLPARRMVSRTSPPPSPARSPAFSAGSLSGLLRQQIDPSLFAGSPFDSLPSFGAARAESAPGEGDEVQSALRAVDDPQPSASAAITAAPPRTKAAARRRSAQTSDALPAAHVDLGTFGYSQQQQEKIKPKVRSTVAQHHEALVGHGFTHAHIVELSKHPPALGTIAARYSEMIAALPEATHEDIVGVGKQKSGARALEALLTVAEELRAPPLQLVTGQLLKIAKRGGVNAVEAVHASRNALTGAPLHLLPDQVVAIVSNHGSKLALGTVQRLLPVLCKPPYGLTRNQVVAIVNNNGGKQALETVHRLLPVLCQPPYGLTPEQVVAIASHDGGRQALETVHRLLPVLRQPPYGLTLEQVVAIASNNGGKQALETVQRLLPVLCQPPYGLTPDQVVTIASHDGGRQALETVQRLLPVLCQPPYGLTPNQVVAIASNHGGKQALETVQRLLPVLCQPLHGLTPDQVVTIASHDGGRQALETVQRLLPVLCQPPYGLTPKQVVAIANYKGAKQALETVQRLLPLLCKPPYGLTPDQVIAIVSNGGGKPALETVRRLLPVLCKHPYGLTPKQVVAIVSNHGGKPALETVRRLLPVLCKHPYGLTPKQVVAIASYGGKPALETVQRLLPVLCQPPYGLTPNQVVAIASHDGGRQALETVQRLLPVLRQPPYGLTPDQVVAIASNNGGKQALETVQRLLPVLCQPPYSLIPDQVVAIASNIGAKQSLETVQRLLPVLCQPPYGLTTDQVIAIASNGGSKQALETVQRLLPVLCQPPYGLTPDQVVAIASQDGGKQALESIFAQLSSPDPALAALTNDRLVALACLGGRPALDAVKKGLPHAPALVTRTHNRVPEGTAHLVADHAQVVRVLGFFQCHSHPAQAFHEAMTRFEMSREGLLQLFRRVGVTELEAISGTLPPASQRWHRILQALGVKGAKPSSASAQTPSQESVDAFADSLERELDAPSPIHEADRARASNRKRSRSESSVNRSSAQQAAEVFVPEQRDAPPLLPLSSWGVKRQRTRIGGLPDPGMPTDGELAASSAAFLEQDADPFAGAAEDFPVFDQEEIAWLMTLLPH
;
A
#
# COMPACT_ATOMS: atom_id res chain seq x y z
N MET A 1 52.15 -19.00 -31.12
CA MET A 1 51.92 -19.93 -32.25
C MET A 1 50.56 -19.60 -32.85
N GLU A 2 50.54 -19.23 -34.12
CA GLU A 2 49.34 -19.06 -34.97
C GLU A 2 49.63 -19.74 -36.32
N PRO A 3 48.63 -20.01 -37.17
CA PRO A 3 47.23 -20.39 -36.91
C PRO A 3 46.89 -21.70 -37.70
N ILE A 4 45.61 -22.06 -37.93
CA ILE A 4 45.05 -22.54 -39.24
C ILE A 4 43.59 -23.12 -39.16
N ARG A 5 42.69 -22.50 -39.93
CA ARG A 5 41.51 -23.00 -40.69
C ARG A 5 40.44 -23.95 -40.07
N SER A 6 39.36 -23.32 -39.59
CA SER A 6 37.96 -23.44 -40.11
C SER A 6 37.49 -24.64 -40.96
N ARG A 7 36.29 -25.17 -40.66
CA ARG A 7 35.36 -25.75 -41.67
C ARG A 7 33.87 -25.53 -41.31
N THR A 8 33.04 -25.50 -42.37
CA THR A 8 31.59 -25.16 -42.48
C THR A 8 30.60 -26.00 -41.66
N PRO A 9 29.34 -25.52 -41.55
CA PRO A 9 28.25 -26.29 -42.17
C PRO A 9 27.32 -25.49 -43.14
N SER A 10 26.58 -26.25 -43.95
CA SER A 10 25.51 -25.89 -44.91
C SER A 10 24.75 -27.20 -45.21
N THR A 11 23.46 -27.29 -45.57
CA THR A 11 22.47 -26.30 -46.06
C THR A 11 21.06 -26.69 -45.58
N ALA A 12 20.07 -25.80 -45.75
CA ALA A 12 18.66 -26.01 -45.40
C ALA A 12 17.90 -27.01 -46.32
N ARG A 13 16.71 -27.44 -45.86
CA ARG A 13 15.57 -27.71 -46.75
C ARG A 13 14.23 -27.47 -46.02
N GLU A 14 13.34 -26.73 -46.67
CA GLU A 14 11.94 -26.53 -46.25
C GLU A 14 11.04 -27.64 -46.78
N LEU A 15 9.84 -27.78 -46.20
CA LEU A 15 8.65 -28.30 -46.89
C LEU A 15 7.37 -27.85 -46.17
N GLN A 16 6.33 -27.47 -46.93
CA GLN A 16 5.01 -27.10 -46.41
C GLN A 16 3.93 -27.46 -47.46
N ALA A 17 3.01 -28.38 -47.15
CA ALA A 17 1.70 -28.52 -47.82
C ALA A 17 0.77 -29.51 -47.07
N GLY A 18 -0.54 -29.19 -47.03
CA GLY A 18 -1.55 -29.79 -46.15
C GLY A 18 -2.03 -31.22 -46.43
N SER A 19 -2.88 -31.72 -45.51
CA SER A 19 -4.05 -32.58 -45.77
C SER A 19 -5.00 -32.54 -44.55
N GLN A 20 -6.31 -32.67 -44.78
CA GLN A 20 -7.31 -32.91 -43.71
C GLN A 20 -7.51 -34.44 -43.49
N PRO A 21 -8.40 -34.86 -42.58
CA PRO A 21 -9.78 -35.11 -43.03
C PRO A 21 -10.91 -34.61 -42.10
N ASP A 22 -12.10 -34.57 -42.70
CA ASP A 22 -13.47 -34.68 -42.15
C ASP A 22 -14.04 -33.71 -41.10
N ALA A 23 -15.29 -33.32 -41.37
CA ALA A 23 -16.22 -32.67 -40.46
C ALA A 23 -17.65 -33.14 -40.78
N VAL A 24 -18.55 -33.13 -39.79
CA VAL A 24 -19.99 -33.38 -39.99
C VAL A 24 -20.76 -32.11 -39.65
N GLN A 25 -21.64 -31.71 -40.58
CA GLN A 25 -22.49 -30.50 -40.59
C GLN A 25 -23.78 -30.68 -39.75
N PRO A 26 -24.69 -29.68 -39.53
CA PRO A 26 -25.07 -28.57 -40.44
C PRO A 26 -25.38 -27.20 -39.73
N ILE A 27 -25.99 -26.15 -40.31
CA ILE A 27 -26.66 -25.93 -41.62
C ILE A 27 -26.54 -24.45 -42.09
N ALA A 28 -26.85 -24.19 -43.38
CA ALA A 28 -27.08 -22.94 -44.15
C ALA A 28 -27.16 -21.57 -43.42
N ASP A 29 -26.78 -20.41 -43.99
CA ASP A 29 -26.74 -19.93 -45.41
C ASP A 29 -25.86 -18.62 -45.48
N ARG A 30 -25.64 -17.78 -46.52
CA ARG A 30 -26.17 -17.58 -47.91
C ARG A 30 -25.17 -16.78 -48.81
N LEU A 31 -25.37 -16.90 -50.13
CA LEU A 31 -25.03 -16.06 -51.33
C LEU A 31 -24.59 -14.57 -51.09
N VAL A 32 -23.84 -13.81 -51.91
CA VAL A 32 -23.20 -13.86 -53.28
C VAL A 32 -22.44 -12.49 -53.46
N SER A 33 -21.36 -12.23 -54.23
CA SER A 33 -20.25 -12.97 -54.88
C SER A 33 -19.12 -11.99 -55.32
N THR A 34 -18.06 -12.51 -55.96
CA THR A 34 -16.94 -11.83 -56.68
C THR A 34 -17.37 -11.36 -58.12
N PRO A 35 -16.56 -10.74 -59.03
CA PRO A 35 -15.08 -10.72 -59.23
C PRO A 35 -14.49 -9.28 -59.52
N ALA A 36 -13.26 -9.02 -60.03
CA ALA A 36 -12.32 -9.84 -60.82
C ALA A 36 -10.83 -9.42 -60.85
N SER A 37 -10.02 -10.36 -61.40
CA SER A 37 -8.82 -10.21 -62.26
C SER A 37 -7.49 -9.61 -61.75
N SER A 38 -6.48 -10.49 -61.72
CA SER A 38 -5.02 -10.23 -61.81
C SER A 38 -4.56 -10.31 -63.30
N PRO A 39 -3.29 -10.58 -63.73
CA PRO A 39 -1.98 -10.72 -63.03
C PRO A 39 -0.80 -9.99 -63.79
N LEU A 40 0.45 -10.46 -63.56
CA LEU A 40 1.68 -10.29 -64.39
C LEU A 40 2.45 -8.95 -64.23
N ASP A 41 3.79 -8.89 -64.31
CA ASP A 41 4.90 -9.85 -64.04
C ASP A 41 6.25 -9.07 -63.95
N GLY A 42 7.37 -9.72 -63.61
CA GLY A 42 8.72 -9.26 -64.00
C GLY A 42 9.66 -8.66 -62.93
N LEU A 43 10.66 -9.45 -62.53
CA LEU A 43 11.98 -9.03 -61.97
C LEU A 43 12.97 -8.74 -63.14
N PRO A 44 14.23 -8.19 -63.00
CA PRO A 44 15.14 -8.43 -61.86
C PRO A 44 16.33 -7.45 -61.53
N ALA A 45 17.07 -7.81 -60.46
CA ALA A 45 18.55 -7.82 -60.30
C ALA A 45 19.44 -6.55 -60.06
N ARG A 46 20.15 -6.59 -58.91
CA ARG A 46 21.60 -6.27 -58.68
C ARG A 46 22.05 -4.79 -58.78
N ARG A 47 23.20 -4.31 -58.23
CA ARG A 47 24.29 -4.87 -57.35
C ARG A 47 25.08 -3.72 -56.65
N MET A 48 25.80 -4.05 -55.56
CA MET A 48 27.06 -3.40 -55.05
C MET A 48 27.05 -1.88 -54.70
N VAL A 49 27.25 -1.46 -53.44
CA VAL A 49 28.50 -1.38 -52.62
C VAL A 49 29.46 -0.24 -53.03
N SER A 50 29.69 0.71 -52.10
CA SER A 50 30.92 1.54 -51.96
C SER A 50 30.96 2.25 -50.58
N ARG A 51 32.03 3.01 -50.30
CA ARG A 51 32.56 3.24 -48.93
C ARG A 51 32.90 4.74 -48.66
N THR A 52 32.59 5.21 -47.44
CA THR A 52 33.25 6.33 -46.69
C THR A 52 33.26 7.80 -47.21
N SER A 53 32.92 8.72 -46.27
CA SER A 53 33.44 10.09 -46.05
C SER A 53 32.54 11.34 -46.34
N PRO A 54 32.57 12.40 -45.48
CA PRO A 54 31.77 13.65 -45.55
C PRO A 54 32.60 14.87 -46.07
N PRO A 55 32.15 16.16 -46.02
CA PRO A 55 30.86 16.76 -45.59
C PRO A 55 30.12 17.43 -46.79
N PRO A 56 29.74 18.75 -46.93
CA PRO A 56 29.84 19.99 -46.13
C PRO A 56 28.46 20.57 -45.66
N SER A 57 28.38 21.89 -45.40
CA SER A 57 27.17 22.72 -45.13
C SER A 57 27.54 24.22 -45.39
N PRO A 58 26.69 25.26 -45.20
CA PRO A 58 25.22 25.36 -45.05
C PRO A 58 24.56 26.44 -45.99
N ALA A 59 23.25 26.69 -45.87
CA ALA A 59 22.64 28.03 -45.54
C ALA A 59 21.22 28.32 -46.10
N ARG A 60 20.53 29.28 -45.43
CA ARG A 60 19.35 30.10 -45.83
C ARG A 60 17.94 29.49 -45.97
N SER A 61 17.14 29.71 -44.91
CA SER A 61 15.72 30.14 -44.93
C SER A 61 15.61 31.64 -45.38
N PRO A 62 14.47 32.39 -45.28
CA PRO A 62 13.09 32.05 -44.85
C PRO A 62 11.95 32.66 -45.72
N ALA A 63 10.68 32.51 -45.31
CA ALA A 63 9.72 33.61 -44.96
C ALA A 63 8.23 33.36 -45.34
N PHE A 64 7.33 33.96 -44.53
CA PHE A 64 5.86 34.12 -44.68
C PHE A 64 4.98 32.86 -44.95
N SER A 65 3.65 32.96 -44.93
CA SER A 65 2.67 33.35 -43.88
C SER A 65 1.26 33.37 -44.51
N ALA A 66 0.24 32.95 -43.76
CA ALA A 66 -1.22 33.20 -43.90
C ALA A 66 -1.88 33.35 -45.30
N GLY A 67 -2.95 32.58 -45.55
CA GLY A 67 -4.01 33.05 -46.48
C GLY A 67 -4.95 32.01 -47.09
N SER A 68 -6.23 32.09 -46.69
CA SER A 68 -7.46 31.92 -47.50
C SER A 68 -7.76 30.64 -48.32
N LEU A 69 -9.04 30.24 -48.21
CA LEU A 69 -9.99 29.62 -49.17
C LEU A 69 -10.77 28.49 -48.44
N SER A 70 -12.09 28.54 -48.27
CA SER A 70 -13.16 28.57 -49.29
C SER A 70 -13.08 27.35 -50.21
N GLY A 71 -14.11 26.51 -50.37
CA GLY A 71 -15.51 26.57 -49.93
C GLY A 71 -16.30 25.51 -50.73
N LEU A 72 -17.60 25.73 -50.96
CA LEU A 72 -18.55 24.81 -51.62
C LEU A 72 -19.02 23.64 -50.72
N LEU A 73 -20.31 23.28 -50.65
CA LEU A 73 -21.51 23.98 -51.16
C LEU A 73 -22.71 23.78 -50.21
N ARG A 74 -23.77 24.57 -50.43
CA ARG A 74 -24.96 24.72 -49.57
C ARG A 74 -26.21 24.60 -50.44
N GLN A 75 -27.20 23.81 -50.03
CA GLN A 75 -28.63 23.76 -50.47
C GLN A 75 -29.28 22.64 -49.61
N GLN A 76 -30.54 22.65 -49.13
CA GLN A 76 -31.63 23.62 -48.97
C GLN A 76 -32.30 23.27 -47.61
N ILE A 77 -32.89 24.17 -46.78
CA ILE A 77 -34.11 24.99 -46.98
C ILE A 77 -35.33 24.07 -47.26
N ASP A 78 -36.45 24.12 -46.53
CA ASP A 78 -37.09 25.27 -45.84
C ASP A 78 -37.75 24.88 -44.48
N PRO A 79 -38.00 25.83 -43.54
CA PRO A 79 -38.70 25.56 -42.28
C PRO A 79 -40.06 26.28 -42.15
N SER A 80 -41.12 25.58 -41.75
CA SER A 80 -42.19 26.12 -40.89
C SER A 80 -43.31 25.11 -40.60
N LEU A 81 -43.45 24.68 -39.35
CA LEU A 81 -44.75 24.30 -38.77
C LEU A 81 -44.77 24.59 -37.26
N PHE A 82 -45.78 25.37 -36.86
CA PHE A 82 -46.25 25.71 -35.50
C PHE A 82 -45.32 26.48 -34.55
N ALA A 83 -45.81 27.67 -34.20
CA ALA A 83 -45.35 28.49 -33.09
C ALA A 83 -46.14 28.17 -31.80
N GLY A 84 -45.62 28.62 -30.65
CA GLY A 84 -46.30 28.50 -29.36
C GLY A 84 -45.40 28.93 -28.20
N SER A 85 -45.37 30.23 -27.90
CA SER A 85 -44.83 30.74 -26.63
C SER A 85 -45.92 30.67 -25.53
N PRO A 86 -45.55 30.80 -24.25
CA PRO A 86 -45.38 32.15 -23.69
C PRO A 86 -44.17 32.31 -22.75
N PHE A 87 -43.48 33.45 -22.86
CA PHE A 87 -43.27 34.45 -21.79
C PHE A 87 -42.14 35.42 -22.17
N ASP A 88 -42.51 36.50 -22.86
CA ASP A 88 -41.77 37.77 -22.79
C ASP A 88 -42.09 38.47 -21.46
N SER A 89 -41.11 39.13 -20.85
CA SER A 89 -41.24 40.39 -20.06
C SER A 89 -39.98 40.72 -19.25
N LEU A 90 -39.00 41.41 -19.85
CA LEU A 90 -38.16 42.38 -19.14
C LEU A 90 -37.81 43.56 -20.08
N PRO A 91 -37.80 44.82 -19.60
CA PRO A 91 -37.71 46.00 -20.45
C PRO A 91 -36.28 46.41 -20.82
N SER A 92 -36.16 47.19 -21.90
CA SER A 92 -34.92 47.83 -22.34
C SER A 92 -34.88 49.33 -22.02
N PHE A 93 -33.83 49.76 -21.35
CA PHE A 93 -33.29 51.13 -21.32
C PHE A 93 -31.77 51.00 -21.14
N GLY A 94 -30.91 51.91 -21.61
CA GLY A 94 -31.13 53.15 -22.36
C GLY A 94 -29.79 53.89 -22.38
N ALA A 95 -29.30 54.30 -23.56
CA ALA A 95 -27.88 54.62 -23.73
C ALA A 95 -27.46 56.03 -23.25
N ALA A 96 -26.21 56.12 -22.78
CA ALA A 96 -25.43 57.36 -22.74
C ALA A 96 -24.01 57.10 -23.25
N ARG A 97 -23.48 58.04 -24.05
CA ARG A 97 -22.09 58.08 -24.58
C ARG A 97 -21.11 58.58 -23.48
N ALA A 98 -19.77 58.55 -23.63
CA ALA A 98 -18.97 58.50 -24.85
C ALA A 98 -17.58 57.82 -24.70
N GLU A 99 -17.10 57.26 -25.81
CA GLU A 99 -15.75 57.41 -26.39
C GLU A 99 -14.50 57.50 -25.47
N SER A 100 -13.69 56.44 -25.49
CA SER A 100 -12.32 56.55 -26.03
C SER A 100 -11.90 55.22 -26.68
N ALA A 101 -11.15 55.31 -27.78
CA ALA A 101 -10.77 54.18 -28.66
C ALA A 101 -9.34 53.66 -28.32
N PRO A 102 -8.86 52.54 -28.91
CA PRO A 102 -7.79 51.73 -28.32
C PRO A 102 -6.37 52.22 -28.63
N GLY A 103 -5.44 51.86 -27.75
CA GLY A 103 -4.00 51.80 -28.06
C GLY A 103 -3.57 50.35 -28.23
N GLU A 104 -3.16 49.98 -29.45
CA GLU A 104 -2.45 48.72 -29.72
C GLU A 104 -0.98 48.81 -29.25
N GLY A 105 -0.35 47.66 -29.03
CA GLY A 105 1.02 47.55 -28.52
C GLY A 105 1.46 46.09 -28.47
N ASP A 106 1.87 45.58 -29.61
CA ASP A 106 2.23 44.18 -29.82
C ASP A 106 3.76 43.95 -29.76
N GLU A 107 4.18 42.67 -29.77
CA GLU A 107 5.53 42.20 -30.12
C GLU A 107 6.70 42.59 -29.15
N VAL A 108 7.86 41.90 -29.06
CA VAL A 108 8.28 40.59 -29.62
C VAL A 108 9.32 39.86 -28.74
N GLN A 109 9.72 38.69 -29.23
CA GLN A 109 10.79 37.75 -28.83
C GLN A 109 12.17 38.38 -28.47
N SER A 110 13.15 37.56 -28.06
CA SER A 110 14.54 37.98 -27.86
C SER A 110 15.58 36.90 -28.19
N ALA A 111 16.48 37.15 -29.16
CA ALA A 111 17.70 36.38 -29.36
C ALA A 111 18.82 37.14 -30.14
N LEU A 112 19.98 37.28 -29.49
CA LEU A 112 21.35 37.31 -30.06
C LEU A 112 21.90 38.55 -30.86
N ARG A 113 22.71 39.34 -30.11
CA ARG A 113 24.16 39.61 -30.33
C ARG A 113 24.68 40.56 -31.46
N ALA A 114 25.34 41.64 -31.00
CA ALA A 114 26.82 41.87 -30.99
C ALA A 114 27.43 43.04 -31.82
N VAL A 115 28.29 43.83 -31.12
CA VAL A 115 29.52 44.55 -31.57
C VAL A 115 29.33 45.66 -32.64
N ASP A 116 29.67 46.94 -32.39
CA ASP A 116 31.04 47.48 -32.18
C ASP A 116 31.09 48.86 -31.44
N ASP A 117 32.31 49.39 -31.20
CA ASP A 117 32.65 50.73 -30.60
C ASP A 117 33.15 51.72 -31.71
N PRO A 118 33.27 53.08 -31.54
CA PRO A 118 34.26 53.72 -30.63
C PRO A 118 34.00 55.18 -30.10
N GLN A 119 34.96 55.71 -29.31
CA GLN A 119 35.17 57.12 -28.88
C GLN A 119 35.78 58.05 -29.99
N PRO A 120 36.12 59.37 -29.82
CA PRO A 120 36.24 60.29 -28.63
C PRO A 120 35.57 61.70 -28.84
N SER A 121 35.92 62.91 -28.33
CA SER A 121 37.05 63.50 -27.52
C SER A 121 36.74 64.91 -26.91
N ALA A 122 37.38 65.22 -25.76
CA ALA A 122 37.96 66.51 -25.27
C ALA A 122 37.24 67.90 -25.22
N SER A 123 36.99 68.38 -23.98
CA SER A 123 37.42 69.65 -23.32
C SER A 123 37.34 71.09 -23.89
N ALA A 124 36.90 72.03 -23.01
CA ALA A 124 37.30 73.46 -22.85
C ALA A 124 36.84 74.52 -23.90
N ALA A 125 36.70 75.84 -23.62
CA ALA A 125 36.50 76.67 -22.40
C ALA A 125 36.14 78.15 -22.82
N ILE A 126 36.28 79.15 -21.92
CA ILE A 126 36.16 80.64 -22.13
C ILE A 126 34.69 81.13 -22.25
N THR A 127 34.02 81.91 -21.36
CA THR A 127 34.26 83.01 -20.38
C THR A 127 34.12 84.45 -20.88
N ALA A 128 33.08 85.18 -20.41
CA ALA A 128 33.05 86.65 -20.24
C ALA A 128 31.89 87.09 -19.30
N ALA A 129 32.08 88.14 -18.48
CA ALA A 129 31.13 88.75 -17.52
C ALA A 129 31.76 90.03 -16.90
N PRO A 130 31.21 90.64 -15.82
CA PRO A 130 29.82 90.96 -15.51
C PRO A 130 29.49 92.47 -15.69
N PRO A 131 30.03 93.47 -14.93
CA PRO A 131 30.09 93.69 -13.48
C PRO A 131 29.29 94.91 -12.97
N ARG A 132 28.60 94.79 -11.81
CA ARG A 132 28.59 95.77 -10.69
C ARG A 132 27.89 95.19 -9.44
N THR A 133 27.73 96.03 -8.40
CA THR A 133 28.23 95.62 -7.06
C THR A 133 27.70 96.47 -5.87
N LYS A 134 27.31 95.80 -4.76
CA LYS A 134 27.46 96.19 -3.33
C LYS A 134 26.94 95.02 -2.45
N ALA A 135 27.68 94.25 -1.65
CA ALA A 135 28.76 94.48 -0.65
C ALA A 135 28.21 94.74 0.77
N ALA A 136 28.78 94.26 1.89
CA ALA A 136 29.78 93.18 2.19
C ALA A 136 29.69 92.86 3.71
N ALA A 137 30.08 91.70 4.27
CA ALA A 137 31.45 91.32 4.72
C ALA A 137 31.32 90.25 5.88
N ARG A 138 32.32 89.53 6.42
CA ARG A 138 33.63 88.96 5.96
C ARG A 138 34.37 88.29 7.15
N ARG A 139 34.59 86.96 7.21
CA ARG A 139 35.83 86.24 7.68
C ARG A 139 35.68 84.73 8.03
N ARG A 140 36.60 83.93 7.44
CA ARG A 140 37.40 82.80 7.96
C ARG A 140 36.79 81.54 8.65
N SER A 141 37.27 80.39 8.12
CA SER A 141 37.77 79.16 8.77
C SER A 141 36.85 78.15 9.50
N ALA A 142 36.79 76.96 8.87
CA ALA A 142 36.79 75.61 9.44
C ALA A 142 35.55 75.08 10.21
N GLN A 143 35.21 73.82 9.87
CA GLN A 143 34.38 72.86 10.60
C GLN A 143 32.97 73.28 11.06
N THR A 144 31.97 72.79 10.31
CA THR A 144 30.96 71.88 10.87
C THR A 144 30.39 71.00 9.75
N SER A 145 29.92 69.81 10.11
CA SER A 145 29.25 68.90 9.18
C SER A 145 27.80 69.35 8.97
N ASP A 146 27.27 69.22 7.75
CA ASP A 146 25.96 68.59 7.60
C ASP A 146 25.74 67.99 6.21
N ALA A 147 25.27 66.75 6.18
CA ALA A 147 24.93 66.01 4.97
C ALA A 147 23.98 64.87 5.35
N LEU A 148 22.68 65.15 5.37
CA LEU A 148 21.66 64.21 5.83
C LEU A 148 21.41 63.07 4.81
N PRO A 149 21.69 61.79 5.16
CA PRO A 149 21.33 60.65 4.33
C PRO A 149 19.87 60.23 4.57
N ALA A 150 19.29 59.50 3.60
CA ALA A 150 17.95 58.92 3.78
C ALA A 150 17.96 57.90 4.95
N ALA A 151 17.13 58.15 5.96
CA ALA A 151 17.14 57.40 7.21
C ALA A 151 16.86 55.90 7.00
N HIS A 152 17.86 55.06 7.25
CA HIS A 152 17.68 53.62 7.40
C HIS A 152 16.97 53.33 8.72
N VAL A 153 15.67 53.06 8.67
CA VAL A 153 14.90 52.56 9.82
C VAL A 153 15.46 51.21 10.26
N ASP A 154 16.18 51.20 11.38
CA ASP A 154 16.53 49.99 12.10
C ASP A 154 15.30 49.47 12.85
N LEU A 155 14.95 48.20 12.62
CA LEU A 155 13.84 47.53 13.30
C LEU A 155 14.27 46.86 14.62
N GLY A 156 15.55 46.93 15.00
CA GLY A 156 16.04 46.45 16.29
C GLY A 156 15.39 47.19 17.47
N THR A 157 15.10 48.48 17.28
CA THR A 157 14.31 49.33 18.20
C THR A 157 12.90 48.78 18.48
N PHE A 158 12.33 48.00 17.55
CA PHE A 158 11.03 47.33 17.66
C PHE A 158 11.18 45.83 17.99
N GLY A 159 12.36 45.39 18.45
CA GLY A 159 12.63 44.01 18.87
C GLY A 159 12.84 42.99 17.75
N TYR A 160 13.01 43.41 16.49
CA TYR A 160 13.27 42.47 15.39
C TYR A 160 14.74 42.02 15.39
N SER A 161 14.96 40.71 15.43
CA SER A 161 16.31 40.13 15.34
C SER A 161 16.93 40.38 13.96
N GLN A 162 18.26 40.40 13.88
CA GLN A 162 18.98 40.62 12.62
C GLN A 162 18.50 39.68 11.49
N GLN A 163 18.29 38.40 11.79
CA GLN A 163 17.80 37.41 10.82
C GLN A 163 16.33 37.61 10.40
N GLN A 164 15.55 38.40 11.16
CA GLN A 164 14.22 38.89 10.72
C GLN A 164 14.37 40.13 9.84
N GLN A 165 15.24 41.07 10.24
CA GLN A 165 15.51 42.29 9.48
C GLN A 165 16.09 42.03 8.09
N GLU A 166 16.92 41.01 7.93
CA GLU A 166 17.47 40.57 6.64
C GLU A 166 16.38 40.00 5.69
N LYS A 167 15.28 39.48 6.24
CA LYS A 167 14.13 38.99 5.46
C LYS A 167 13.20 40.13 5.02
N ILE A 168 13.26 41.29 5.68
CA ILE A 168 12.48 42.49 5.35
C ILE A 168 13.29 43.40 4.41
N LYS A 169 12.79 43.61 3.19
CA LYS A 169 13.41 44.51 2.20
C LYS A 169 13.60 45.92 2.79
N PRO A 170 14.76 46.59 2.62
CA PRO A 170 15.02 47.90 3.22
C PRO A 170 13.94 48.95 2.97
N LYS A 171 13.42 49.04 1.72
CA LYS A 171 12.32 49.96 1.33
C LYS A 171 10.96 49.67 1.99
N VAL A 172 10.83 48.59 2.76
CA VAL A 172 9.60 48.17 3.47
C VAL A 172 9.71 48.39 4.97
N ARG A 173 10.91 48.63 5.52
CA ARG A 173 11.13 48.78 6.97
C ARG A 173 10.37 49.95 7.58
N SER A 174 10.24 51.07 6.86
CA SER A 174 9.39 52.19 7.27
C SER A 174 7.91 51.80 7.40
N THR A 175 7.34 51.08 6.42
CA THR A 175 5.96 50.57 6.48
C THR A 175 5.76 49.52 7.58
N VAL A 176 6.79 48.72 7.90
CA VAL A 176 6.76 47.80 9.04
C VAL A 176 6.73 48.55 10.36
N ALA A 177 7.59 49.56 10.55
CA ALA A 177 7.59 50.40 11.75
C ALA A 177 6.25 51.16 11.91
N GLN A 178 5.76 51.79 10.84
CA GLN A 178 4.50 52.55 10.82
C GLN A 178 3.27 51.75 11.28
N HIS A 179 3.25 50.44 11.06
CA HIS A 179 2.13 49.57 11.44
C HIS A 179 2.47 48.61 12.59
N HIS A 180 3.66 48.70 13.18
CA HIS A 180 4.12 47.72 14.18
C HIS A 180 3.26 47.69 15.43
N GLU A 181 3.05 48.85 16.07
CA GLU A 181 2.29 48.95 17.33
C GLU A 181 0.86 48.45 17.19
N ALA A 182 0.18 48.84 16.09
CA ALA A 182 -1.17 48.37 15.79
C ALA A 182 -1.22 46.85 15.57
N LEU A 183 -0.29 46.27 14.80
CA LEU A 183 -0.25 44.84 14.54
C LEU A 183 0.09 44.03 15.80
N VAL A 184 1.02 44.50 16.65
CA VAL A 184 1.33 43.85 17.93
C VAL A 184 0.19 44.00 18.92
N GLY A 185 -0.49 45.15 18.97
CA GLY A 185 -1.71 45.37 19.77
C GLY A 185 -2.87 44.44 19.37
N HIS A 186 -2.99 44.11 18.08
CA HIS A 186 -3.91 43.09 17.56
C HIS A 186 -3.42 41.64 17.79
N GLY A 187 -2.26 41.43 18.42
CA GLY A 187 -1.71 40.12 18.78
C GLY A 187 -0.85 39.44 17.69
N PHE A 188 -0.48 40.14 16.61
CA PHE A 188 0.42 39.57 15.60
C PHE A 188 1.89 39.55 16.09
N THR A 189 2.55 38.41 15.90
CA THR A 189 3.97 38.24 16.26
C THR A 189 4.91 38.91 15.25
N HIS A 190 6.16 39.18 15.63
CA HIS A 190 7.20 39.63 14.69
C HIS A 190 7.37 38.67 13.49
N ALA A 191 7.13 37.37 13.67
CA ALA A 191 7.15 36.39 12.58
C ALA A 191 5.99 36.59 11.59
N HIS A 192 4.78 36.89 12.09
CA HIS A 192 3.63 37.26 11.27
C HIS A 192 3.89 38.54 10.46
N ILE A 193 4.45 39.57 11.11
CA ILE A 193 4.74 40.85 10.45
C ILE A 193 5.85 40.69 9.38
N VAL A 194 6.88 39.87 9.63
CA VAL A 194 7.89 39.48 8.63
C VAL A 194 7.24 38.78 7.42
N GLU A 195 6.31 37.84 7.63
CA GLU A 195 5.59 37.18 6.53
C GLU A 195 4.70 38.15 5.73
N LEU A 196 4.00 39.08 6.39
CA LEU A 196 3.19 40.12 5.74
C LEU A 196 4.04 41.13 4.97
N SER A 197 5.25 41.46 5.44
CA SER A 197 6.16 42.41 4.78
C SER A 197 6.52 42.05 3.33
N LYS A 198 6.31 40.80 2.92
CA LYS A 198 6.47 40.32 1.54
C LYS A 198 5.54 41.06 0.56
N HIS A 199 4.36 41.48 1.04
CA HIS A 199 3.36 42.24 0.31
C HIS A 199 2.86 43.43 1.16
N PRO A 200 3.61 44.56 1.19
CA PRO A 200 3.44 45.64 2.15
C PRO A 200 2.01 46.21 2.33
N PRO A 201 1.15 46.34 1.31
CA PRO A 201 -0.22 46.84 1.50
C PRO A 201 -1.04 46.06 2.54
N ALA A 202 -0.76 44.76 2.73
CA ALA A 202 -1.46 43.95 3.72
C ALA A 202 -1.18 44.40 5.16
N LEU A 203 -0.02 45.01 5.45
CA LEU A 203 0.31 45.55 6.77
C LEU A 203 -0.69 46.63 7.20
N GLY A 204 -0.91 47.62 6.32
CA GLY A 204 -1.84 48.71 6.57
C GLY A 204 -3.30 48.26 6.59
N THR A 205 -3.72 47.43 5.62
CA THR A 205 -5.10 46.89 5.56
C THR A 205 -5.46 46.10 6.82
N ILE A 206 -4.56 45.24 7.32
CA ILE A 206 -4.79 44.46 8.55
C ILE A 206 -4.74 45.38 9.77
N ALA A 207 -3.74 46.26 9.90
CA ALA A 207 -3.61 47.16 11.03
C ALA A 207 -4.86 48.05 11.24
N ALA A 208 -5.43 48.56 10.15
CA ALA A 208 -6.59 49.46 10.19
C ALA A 208 -7.93 48.73 10.38
N ARG A 209 -8.13 47.55 9.78
CA ARG A 209 -9.44 46.88 9.70
C ARG A 209 -9.54 45.55 10.46
N TYR A 210 -8.60 45.24 11.36
CA TYR A 210 -8.57 43.96 12.09
C TYR A 210 -9.88 43.64 12.82
N SER A 211 -10.48 44.61 13.50
CA SER A 211 -11.76 44.42 14.22
C SER A 211 -12.89 44.02 13.28
N GLU A 212 -12.95 44.61 12.08
CA GLU A 212 -13.90 44.23 11.03
C GLU A 212 -13.58 42.83 10.48
N MET A 213 -12.30 42.46 10.35
CA MET A 213 -11.89 41.12 9.89
C MET A 213 -12.34 40.03 10.85
N ILE A 214 -12.20 40.21 12.16
CA ILE A 214 -12.63 39.21 13.15
C ILE A 214 -14.17 39.13 13.23
N ALA A 215 -14.88 40.26 13.07
CA ALA A 215 -16.34 40.26 13.00
C ALA A 215 -16.88 39.58 11.73
N ALA A 216 -16.31 39.88 10.56
CA ALA A 216 -16.73 39.30 9.28
C ALA A 216 -16.18 37.89 9.04
N LEU A 217 -15.16 37.45 9.78
CA LEU A 217 -14.52 36.13 9.68
C LEU A 217 -14.38 35.49 11.09
N PRO A 218 -15.50 35.17 11.79
CA PRO A 218 -15.46 34.41 13.04
C PRO A 218 -14.69 33.10 12.86
N GLU A 219 -13.93 32.73 13.88
CA GLU A 219 -12.97 31.61 13.92
C GLU A 219 -11.70 31.77 13.07
N ALA A 220 -11.47 32.90 12.39
CA ALA A 220 -10.22 33.15 11.68
C ALA A 220 -9.03 33.35 12.64
N THR A 221 -7.94 32.61 12.40
CA THR A 221 -6.69 32.76 13.17
C THR A 221 -5.77 33.83 12.57
N HIS A 222 -4.83 34.36 13.36
CA HIS A 222 -3.76 35.23 12.87
C HIS A 222 -2.97 34.59 11.71
N GLU A 223 -2.72 33.28 11.75
CA GLU A 223 -2.05 32.52 10.68
C GLU A 223 -2.88 32.42 9.39
N ASP A 224 -4.20 32.47 9.48
CA ASP A 224 -5.06 32.51 8.30
C ASP A 224 -5.09 33.89 7.66
N ILE A 225 -5.23 34.94 8.47
CA ILE A 225 -5.18 36.34 8.02
C ILE A 225 -3.80 36.65 7.41
N VAL A 226 -2.71 36.24 8.06
CA VAL A 226 -1.34 36.29 7.50
C VAL A 226 -1.22 35.45 6.24
N GLY A 227 -1.86 34.28 6.22
CA GLY A 227 -1.88 33.37 5.08
C GLY A 227 -2.50 33.97 3.81
N VAL A 228 -3.56 34.78 3.94
CA VAL A 228 -4.16 35.57 2.85
C VAL A 228 -3.34 36.83 2.58
N GLY A 229 -2.99 37.59 3.62
CA GLY A 229 -2.29 38.88 3.50
C GLY A 229 -0.95 38.79 2.77
N LYS A 230 -0.20 37.69 2.96
CA LYS A 230 1.09 37.45 2.29
C LYS A 230 1.00 36.99 0.83
N GLN A 231 -0.16 37.13 0.17
CA GLN A 231 -0.33 36.89 -1.27
C GLN A 231 -0.22 38.19 -2.07
N LYS A 232 0.08 38.10 -3.37
CA LYS A 232 0.20 39.27 -4.27
C LYS A 232 -1.05 40.17 -4.31
N SER A 233 -2.23 39.62 -4.02
CA SER A 233 -3.49 40.37 -3.90
C SER A 233 -4.10 40.32 -2.49
N GLY A 234 -3.32 39.94 -1.47
CA GLY A 234 -3.80 39.59 -0.13
C GLY A 234 -4.65 40.67 0.55
N ALA A 235 -4.17 41.92 0.56
CA ALA A 235 -4.92 43.07 1.06
C ALA A 235 -6.32 43.19 0.42
N ARG A 236 -6.38 43.23 -0.92
CA ARG A 236 -7.63 43.36 -1.68
C ARG A 236 -8.52 42.13 -1.56
N ALA A 237 -7.95 40.95 -1.32
CA ALA A 237 -8.69 39.72 -1.09
C ALA A 237 -9.34 39.69 0.31
N LEU A 238 -8.67 40.27 1.32
CA LEU A 238 -9.26 40.50 2.65
C LEU A 238 -10.35 41.58 2.58
N GLU A 239 -10.11 42.69 1.89
CA GLU A 239 -11.10 43.77 1.67
C GLU A 239 -12.36 43.24 0.96
N ALA A 240 -12.21 42.41 -0.08
CA ALA A 240 -13.34 41.78 -0.73
C ALA A 240 -14.08 40.79 0.18
N LEU A 241 -13.38 40.02 1.03
CA LEU A 241 -14.02 39.17 2.04
C LEU A 241 -14.84 40.00 3.04
N LEU A 242 -14.34 41.15 3.51
CA LEU A 242 -15.11 42.06 4.37
C LEU A 242 -16.42 42.51 3.70
N THR A 243 -16.44 42.67 2.38
CA THR A 243 -17.62 43.09 1.62
C THR A 243 -18.61 41.96 1.33
N VAL A 244 -18.16 40.71 1.17
CA VAL A 244 -19.03 39.62 0.64
C VAL A 244 -19.13 38.35 1.53
N ALA A 245 -18.45 38.29 2.68
CA ALA A 245 -18.40 37.05 3.48
C ALA A 245 -19.77 36.63 4.05
N GLU A 246 -20.61 37.58 4.48
CA GLU A 246 -21.99 37.29 4.92
C GLU A 246 -22.83 36.75 3.75
N GLU A 247 -22.76 37.41 2.60
CA GLU A 247 -23.40 37.04 1.35
C GLU A 247 -22.93 35.70 0.75
N LEU A 248 -21.78 35.18 1.19
CA LEU A 248 -21.28 33.84 0.85
C LEU A 248 -21.58 32.77 1.93
N ARG A 249 -21.88 33.19 3.17
CA ARG A 249 -22.45 32.32 4.23
C ARG A 249 -23.95 32.10 4.07
N ALA A 250 -24.64 33.00 3.39
CA ALA A 250 -26.02 32.79 2.99
C ALA A 250 -26.17 31.62 1.99
N PRO A 251 -27.39 31.06 1.85
CA PRO A 251 -27.74 30.25 0.69
C PRO A 251 -27.47 30.99 -0.64
N PRO A 252 -27.09 30.28 -1.72
CA PRO A 252 -27.05 28.82 -1.84
C PRO A 252 -25.73 28.17 -1.43
N LEU A 253 -24.64 28.93 -1.21
CA LEU A 253 -23.30 28.37 -1.03
C LEU A 253 -22.93 28.03 0.42
N GLN A 254 -23.36 28.81 1.41
CA GLN A 254 -23.15 28.50 2.84
C GLN A 254 -21.67 28.23 3.22
N LEU A 255 -20.75 29.05 2.72
CA LEU A 255 -19.31 28.83 2.89
C LEU A 255 -18.82 29.18 4.31
N VAL A 256 -18.21 28.22 5.00
CA VAL A 256 -17.62 28.47 6.33
C VAL A 256 -16.36 29.34 6.24
N THR A 257 -15.98 30.02 7.33
CA THR A 257 -14.83 30.94 7.37
C THR A 257 -13.54 30.31 6.80
N GLY A 258 -13.24 29.05 7.13
CA GLY A 258 -12.08 28.33 6.58
C GLY A 258 -12.13 28.10 5.05
N GLN A 259 -13.32 27.93 4.45
CA GLN A 259 -13.47 27.85 3.00
C GLN A 259 -13.26 29.23 2.35
N LEU A 260 -13.84 30.29 2.91
CA LEU A 260 -13.65 31.68 2.45
C LEU A 260 -12.18 32.10 2.46
N LEU A 261 -11.48 31.84 3.57
CA LEU A 261 -10.05 32.07 3.73
C LEU A 261 -9.24 31.26 2.71
N LYS A 262 -9.57 29.98 2.47
CA LYS A 262 -8.91 29.13 1.47
C LYS A 262 -9.04 29.70 0.05
N ILE A 263 -10.21 30.22 -0.32
CA ILE A 263 -10.45 30.88 -1.61
C ILE A 263 -9.57 32.13 -1.75
N ALA A 264 -9.62 33.04 -0.78
CA ALA A 264 -8.81 34.27 -0.80
C ALA A 264 -7.29 33.98 -0.79
N LYS A 265 -6.85 32.96 -0.03
CA LYS A 265 -5.45 32.54 0.15
C LYS A 265 -4.81 31.93 -1.10
N ARG A 266 -5.59 31.39 -2.05
CA ARG A 266 -5.07 30.73 -3.27
C ARG A 266 -5.59 31.31 -4.58
N GLY A 267 -6.87 31.62 -4.66
CA GLY A 267 -7.50 32.26 -5.81
C GLY A 267 -7.38 33.79 -5.82
N GLY A 268 -7.21 34.41 -4.64
CA GLY A 268 -7.11 35.86 -4.49
C GLY A 268 -8.43 36.60 -4.68
N VAL A 269 -8.37 37.93 -4.76
CA VAL A 269 -9.55 38.82 -4.86
C VAL A 269 -10.49 38.44 -6.02
N ASN A 270 -9.93 38.18 -7.21
CA ASN A 270 -10.64 37.73 -8.41
C ASN A 270 -11.48 36.45 -8.19
N ALA A 271 -11.10 35.58 -7.24
CA ALA A 271 -11.83 34.36 -6.93
C ALA A 271 -13.04 34.64 -6.04
N VAL A 272 -12.85 35.47 -5.01
CA VAL A 272 -13.90 35.91 -4.08
C VAL A 272 -15.02 36.62 -4.84
N GLU A 273 -14.65 37.60 -5.68
CA GLU A 273 -15.58 38.31 -6.58
C GLU A 273 -16.35 37.35 -7.50
N ALA A 274 -15.64 36.43 -8.18
CA ALA A 274 -16.26 35.57 -9.19
C ALA A 274 -17.20 34.52 -8.59
N VAL A 275 -16.91 34.03 -7.38
CA VAL A 275 -17.81 33.13 -6.63
C VAL A 275 -19.07 33.88 -6.20
N HIS A 276 -18.93 35.08 -5.63
CA HIS A 276 -20.07 35.91 -5.22
C HIS A 276 -20.97 36.26 -6.41
N ALA A 277 -20.41 36.80 -7.50
CA ALA A 277 -21.15 37.15 -8.71
C ALA A 277 -21.83 35.95 -9.39
N SER A 278 -21.31 34.72 -9.20
CA SER A 278 -21.84 33.51 -9.84
C SER A 278 -22.62 32.58 -8.92
N ARG A 279 -22.80 32.89 -7.63
CA ARG A 279 -23.24 31.92 -6.59
C ARG A 279 -24.48 31.12 -7.00
N ASN A 280 -25.49 31.78 -7.56
CA ASN A 280 -26.75 31.18 -7.98
C ASN A 280 -26.59 30.31 -9.24
N ALA A 281 -25.81 30.77 -10.21
CA ALA A 281 -25.57 30.06 -11.47
C ALA A 281 -24.74 28.78 -11.28
N LEU A 282 -23.84 28.75 -10.30
CA LEU A 282 -23.01 27.59 -9.99
C LEU A 282 -23.81 26.45 -9.34
N THR A 283 -24.73 26.77 -8.43
CA THR A 283 -25.55 25.81 -7.69
C THR A 283 -26.86 25.45 -8.41
N GLY A 284 -27.39 26.37 -9.23
CA GLY A 284 -28.57 26.16 -10.05
C GLY A 284 -28.30 25.36 -11.33
N ALA A 285 -29.36 25.21 -12.15
CA ALA A 285 -29.23 24.63 -13.48
C ALA A 285 -28.44 25.57 -14.43
N PRO A 286 -27.65 25.03 -15.37
CA PRO A 286 -27.40 23.61 -15.64
C PRO A 286 -26.26 23.00 -14.78
N LEU A 287 -25.60 23.78 -13.92
CA LEU A 287 -24.29 23.41 -13.37
C LEU A 287 -24.38 22.51 -12.13
N HIS A 288 -25.29 22.78 -11.19
CA HIS A 288 -25.52 22.01 -9.96
C HIS A 288 -24.24 21.57 -9.22
N LEU A 289 -23.30 22.51 -9.05
CA LEU A 289 -22.08 22.29 -8.28
C LEU A 289 -22.37 22.37 -6.77
N LEU A 290 -21.80 21.45 -6.01
CA LEU A 290 -21.82 21.52 -4.55
C LEU A 290 -20.86 22.60 -4.03
N PRO A 291 -21.08 23.19 -2.84
CA PRO A 291 -20.20 24.21 -2.27
C PRO A 291 -18.71 23.80 -2.23
N ASP A 292 -18.41 22.57 -1.79
CA ASP A 292 -17.03 22.06 -1.78
C ASP A 292 -16.42 21.91 -3.18
N GLN A 293 -17.23 21.64 -4.21
CA GLN A 293 -16.77 21.62 -5.61
C GLN A 293 -16.45 23.04 -6.08
N VAL A 294 -17.28 24.03 -5.76
CA VAL A 294 -17.00 25.45 -6.05
C VAL A 294 -15.72 25.89 -5.35
N VAL A 295 -15.57 25.59 -4.05
CA VAL A 295 -14.34 25.86 -3.28
C VAL A 295 -13.13 25.20 -3.93
N ALA A 296 -13.22 23.93 -4.37
CA ALA A 296 -12.14 23.23 -5.06
C ALA A 296 -11.71 23.94 -6.36
N ILE A 297 -12.66 24.24 -7.25
CA ILE A 297 -12.41 24.93 -8.53
C ILE A 297 -11.66 26.26 -8.31
N VAL A 298 -12.09 27.05 -7.33
CA VAL A 298 -11.62 28.44 -7.18
C VAL A 298 -10.46 28.61 -6.18
N SER A 299 -10.07 27.56 -5.45
CA SER A 299 -8.90 27.54 -4.56
C SER A 299 -7.56 27.33 -5.30
N ASN A 300 -7.45 27.71 -6.57
CA ASN A 300 -6.28 27.50 -7.42
C ASN A 300 -5.95 28.75 -8.25
N HIS A 301 -4.70 28.89 -8.71
CA HIS A 301 -4.29 30.05 -9.51
C HIS A 301 -4.99 30.06 -10.89
N GLY A 302 -5.54 31.22 -11.27
CA GLY A 302 -6.36 31.38 -12.49
C GLY A 302 -7.85 31.05 -12.31
N SER A 303 -8.30 30.80 -11.06
CA SER A 303 -9.68 30.52 -10.65
C SER A 303 -10.80 31.24 -11.41
N LYS A 304 -10.77 32.57 -11.54
CA LYS A 304 -11.81 33.35 -12.27
C LYS A 304 -11.99 32.88 -13.72
N LEU A 305 -10.88 32.54 -14.39
CA LEU A 305 -10.89 32.01 -15.76
C LEU A 305 -11.29 30.53 -15.80
N ALA A 306 -10.89 29.73 -14.79
CA ALA A 306 -11.33 28.35 -14.65
C ALA A 306 -12.85 28.25 -14.43
N LEU A 307 -13.41 29.08 -13.55
CA LEU A 307 -14.83 29.13 -13.22
C LEU A 307 -15.70 29.43 -14.46
N GLY A 308 -15.36 30.48 -15.22
CA GLY A 308 -16.05 30.79 -16.49
C GLY A 308 -15.89 29.69 -17.55
N THR A 309 -14.77 28.96 -17.53
CA THR A 309 -14.56 27.81 -18.42
C THR A 309 -15.41 26.61 -18.00
N VAL A 310 -15.58 26.36 -16.69
CA VAL A 310 -16.50 25.35 -16.15
C VAL A 310 -17.95 25.69 -16.50
N GLN A 311 -18.36 26.94 -16.30
CA GLN A 311 -19.71 27.43 -16.65
C GLN A 311 -20.04 27.16 -18.13
N ARG A 312 -19.07 27.39 -19.02
CA ARG A 312 -19.21 27.17 -20.47
C ARG A 312 -19.14 25.68 -20.88
N LEU A 313 -18.19 24.91 -20.34
CA LEU A 313 -17.86 23.57 -20.86
C LEU A 313 -18.49 22.41 -20.09
N LEU A 314 -18.84 22.55 -18.80
CA LEU A 314 -19.46 21.45 -18.03
C LEU A 314 -20.77 20.94 -18.68
N PRO A 315 -21.71 21.80 -19.12
CA PRO A 315 -22.95 21.33 -19.77
C PRO A 315 -22.75 20.69 -21.15
N VAL A 316 -21.57 20.87 -21.76
CA VAL A 316 -21.17 20.27 -23.05
C VAL A 316 -20.47 18.92 -22.80
N LEU A 317 -19.52 18.89 -21.87
CA LEU A 317 -18.72 17.71 -21.53
C LEU A 317 -19.55 16.61 -20.85
N CYS A 318 -20.66 16.95 -20.19
CA CYS A 318 -21.61 15.97 -19.67
C CYS A 318 -22.54 15.34 -20.73
N LYS A 319 -22.44 15.73 -22.01
CA LYS A 319 -23.23 15.16 -23.12
C LYS A 319 -22.36 14.28 -24.02
N PRO A 320 -22.96 13.37 -24.82
CA PRO A 320 -22.25 12.71 -25.91
C PRO A 320 -21.64 13.76 -26.89
N PRO A 321 -20.46 13.50 -27.47
CA PRO A 321 -19.66 12.27 -27.39
C PRO A 321 -18.75 12.17 -26.14
N TYR A 322 -18.75 13.16 -25.24
CA TYR A 322 -17.81 13.24 -24.12
C TYR A 322 -18.21 12.40 -22.89
N GLY A 323 -19.48 12.44 -22.50
CA GLY A 323 -20.05 11.62 -21.42
C GLY A 323 -19.47 11.84 -20.00
N LEU A 324 -18.68 12.90 -19.77
CA LEU A 324 -17.97 13.10 -18.51
C LEU A 324 -18.90 13.47 -17.35
N THR A 325 -18.71 12.86 -16.20
CA THR A 325 -19.40 13.24 -14.97
C THR A 325 -18.95 14.60 -14.44
N ARG A 326 -19.84 15.28 -13.71
CA ARG A 326 -19.53 16.50 -12.94
C ARG A 326 -18.27 16.35 -12.08
N ASN A 327 -18.07 15.20 -11.44
CA ASN A 327 -16.92 14.93 -10.59
C ASN A 327 -15.61 14.84 -11.39
N GLN A 328 -15.62 14.21 -12.57
CA GLN A 328 -14.46 14.18 -13.48
C GLN A 328 -14.10 15.60 -13.97
N VAL A 329 -15.11 16.40 -14.36
CA VAL A 329 -14.90 17.81 -14.75
C VAL A 329 -14.29 18.63 -13.60
N VAL A 330 -14.78 18.47 -12.37
CA VAL A 330 -14.24 19.14 -11.17
C VAL A 330 -12.80 18.70 -10.87
N ALA A 331 -12.48 17.41 -11.01
CA ALA A 331 -11.13 16.89 -10.81
C ALA A 331 -10.10 17.52 -11.76
N ILE A 332 -10.44 17.65 -13.06
CA ILE A 332 -9.59 18.30 -14.08
C ILE A 332 -9.25 19.75 -13.68
N VAL A 333 -10.24 20.51 -13.18
CA VAL A 333 -10.04 21.94 -12.89
C VAL A 333 -9.54 22.26 -11.48
N ASN A 334 -9.52 21.28 -10.57
CA ASN A 334 -9.01 21.42 -9.19
C ASN A 334 -7.45 21.44 -9.12
N ASN A 335 -6.80 21.95 -10.17
CA ASN A 335 -5.35 21.99 -10.35
C ASN A 335 -4.93 23.36 -10.92
N ASN A 336 -3.66 23.71 -10.77
CA ASN A 336 -3.10 24.93 -11.33
C ASN A 336 -3.13 24.89 -12.86
N GLY A 337 -3.76 25.89 -13.47
CA GLY A 337 -4.03 25.90 -14.91
C GLY A 337 -5.25 25.05 -15.32
N GLY A 338 -6.14 24.67 -14.40
CA GLY A 338 -7.33 23.85 -14.66
C GLY A 338 -8.18 24.24 -15.87
N LYS A 339 -8.34 25.56 -16.16
CA LYS A 339 -8.94 26.07 -17.42
C LYS A 339 -8.33 25.37 -18.65
N GLN A 340 -7.01 25.38 -18.73
CA GLN A 340 -6.26 24.89 -19.88
C GLN A 340 -6.31 23.37 -19.99
N ALA A 341 -6.35 22.66 -18.86
CA ALA A 341 -6.60 21.22 -18.84
C ALA A 341 -8.00 20.91 -19.41
N LEU A 342 -9.05 21.61 -18.95
CA LEU A 342 -10.43 21.37 -19.41
C LEU A 342 -10.65 21.72 -20.89
N GLU A 343 -10.08 22.85 -21.37
CA GLU A 343 -10.10 23.21 -22.79
C GLU A 343 -9.32 22.19 -23.65
N THR A 344 -8.28 21.57 -23.09
CA THR A 344 -7.51 20.51 -23.77
C THR A 344 -8.26 19.18 -23.79
N VAL A 345 -8.98 18.81 -22.72
CA VAL A 345 -9.86 17.64 -22.68
C VAL A 345 -10.97 17.79 -23.72
N HIS A 346 -11.64 18.95 -23.78
CA HIS A 346 -12.65 19.24 -24.80
C HIS A 346 -12.10 19.10 -26.23
N ARG A 347 -10.85 19.51 -26.48
CA ARG A 347 -10.21 19.38 -27.81
C ARG A 347 -9.73 17.96 -28.13
N LEU A 348 -9.13 17.26 -27.17
CA LEU A 348 -8.37 16.03 -27.42
C LEU A 348 -9.07 14.73 -27.02
N LEU A 349 -10.08 14.74 -26.13
CA LEU A 349 -10.78 13.51 -25.74
C LEU A 349 -11.37 12.78 -26.97
N PRO A 350 -12.09 13.44 -27.90
CA PRO A 350 -12.65 12.75 -29.07
C PRO A 350 -11.60 12.18 -30.03
N VAL A 351 -10.36 12.69 -29.98
CA VAL A 351 -9.23 12.22 -30.79
C VAL A 351 -8.49 11.07 -30.10
N LEU A 352 -8.26 11.18 -28.79
CA LEU A 352 -7.55 10.19 -27.98
C LEU A 352 -8.36 8.91 -27.77
N CYS A 353 -9.69 8.97 -27.86
CA CYS A 353 -10.55 7.78 -27.84
C CYS A 353 -10.57 6.99 -29.16
N GLN A 354 -10.03 7.55 -30.26
CA GLN A 354 -10.01 6.91 -31.57
C GLN A 354 -8.65 6.20 -31.83
N PRO A 355 -8.59 5.23 -32.77
CA PRO A 355 -7.32 4.70 -33.27
C PRO A 355 -6.43 5.82 -33.84
N PRO A 356 -5.09 5.78 -33.66
CA PRO A 356 -4.29 4.69 -33.06
C PRO A 356 -4.16 4.76 -31.53
N TYR A 357 -4.83 5.72 -30.86
CA TYR A 357 -4.68 5.99 -29.43
C TYR A 357 -5.51 5.02 -28.57
N GLY A 358 -6.83 5.03 -28.72
CA GLY A 358 -7.75 4.11 -28.04
C GLY A 358 -7.87 4.28 -26.51
N LEU A 359 -7.65 5.48 -25.97
CA LEU A 359 -7.84 5.75 -24.53
C LEU A 359 -9.34 5.77 -24.16
N THR A 360 -9.67 5.36 -22.93
CA THR A 360 -11.02 5.62 -22.38
C THR A 360 -11.15 7.08 -21.89
N PRO A 361 -12.37 7.63 -21.78
CA PRO A 361 -12.61 8.93 -21.16
C PRO A 361 -12.01 9.05 -19.74
N GLU A 362 -12.03 7.96 -18.96
CA GLU A 362 -11.48 7.88 -17.61
C GLU A 362 -9.95 8.04 -17.62
N GLN A 363 -9.27 7.40 -18.57
CA GLN A 363 -7.81 7.54 -18.74
C GLN A 363 -7.46 8.98 -19.16
N VAL A 364 -8.23 9.59 -20.06
CA VAL A 364 -8.06 11.00 -20.45
C VAL A 364 -8.29 11.94 -19.25
N VAL A 365 -9.30 11.67 -18.41
CA VAL A 365 -9.53 12.43 -17.16
C VAL A 365 -8.37 12.24 -16.17
N ALA A 366 -7.87 11.03 -15.99
CA ALA A 366 -6.77 10.74 -15.07
C ALA A 366 -5.53 11.58 -15.45
N ILE A 367 -5.09 11.51 -16.71
CA ILE A 367 -3.97 12.30 -17.24
C ILE A 367 -4.21 13.82 -17.09
N ALA A 368 -5.46 14.27 -17.20
CA ALA A 368 -5.83 15.68 -17.10
C ALA A 368 -5.95 16.22 -15.66
N SER A 369 -6.07 15.36 -14.65
CA SER A 369 -6.44 15.73 -13.27
C SER A 369 -5.25 16.05 -12.35
N HIS A 370 -4.13 16.49 -12.92
CA HIS A 370 -2.89 16.84 -12.21
C HIS A 370 -2.38 18.24 -12.58
N ASP A 371 -1.44 18.77 -11.79
CA ASP A 371 -0.77 20.04 -12.10
C ASP A 371 -0.01 19.92 -13.43
N GLY A 372 -0.48 20.68 -14.43
CA GLY A 372 0.02 20.60 -15.81
C GLY A 372 -0.71 19.59 -16.72
N GLY A 373 -1.90 19.09 -16.36
CA GLY A 373 -2.65 18.09 -17.14
C GLY A 373 -2.81 18.37 -18.65
N ARG A 374 -2.97 19.64 -19.07
CA ARG A 374 -2.91 20.05 -20.50
C ARG A 374 -1.63 19.53 -21.18
N GLN A 375 -0.49 19.77 -20.55
CA GLN A 375 0.82 19.43 -21.08
C GLN A 375 1.05 17.92 -21.08
N ALA A 376 0.49 17.19 -20.12
CA ALA A 376 0.47 15.72 -20.13
C ALA A 376 -0.34 15.19 -21.32
N LEU A 377 -1.57 15.65 -21.53
CA LEU A 377 -2.40 15.26 -22.69
C LEU A 377 -1.75 15.60 -24.04
N GLU A 378 -1.23 16.82 -24.21
CA GLU A 378 -0.53 17.22 -25.44
C GLU A 378 0.74 16.37 -25.69
N THR A 379 1.37 15.85 -24.63
CA THR A 379 2.53 14.96 -24.74
C THR A 379 2.13 13.51 -25.00
N VAL A 380 1.04 13.00 -24.43
CA VAL A 380 0.48 11.67 -24.73
C VAL A 380 0.06 11.60 -26.20
N HIS A 381 -0.68 12.61 -26.69
CA HIS A 381 -1.04 12.72 -28.11
C HIS A 381 0.20 12.71 -29.03
N ARG A 382 1.31 13.33 -28.63
CA ARG A 382 2.55 13.36 -29.43
C ARG A 382 3.37 12.07 -29.33
N LEU A 383 3.46 11.46 -28.14
CA LEU A 383 4.46 10.42 -27.85
C LEU A 383 3.89 9.00 -27.77
N LEU A 384 2.60 8.81 -27.49
CA LEU A 384 2.00 7.46 -27.40
C LEU A 384 2.23 6.63 -28.67
N PRO A 385 2.03 7.15 -29.91
CA PRO A 385 2.28 6.36 -31.11
C PRO A 385 3.76 5.98 -31.29
N VAL A 386 4.69 6.74 -30.71
CA VAL A 386 6.14 6.48 -30.76
C VAL A 386 6.57 5.49 -29.68
N LEU A 387 6.05 5.65 -28.45
CA LEU A 387 6.38 4.80 -27.30
C LEU A 387 5.81 3.38 -27.42
N ARG A 388 4.77 3.17 -28.24
CA ARG A 388 4.26 1.82 -28.58
C ARG A 388 5.12 1.06 -29.59
N GLN A 389 6.06 1.72 -30.27
CA GLN A 389 6.92 1.11 -31.30
C GLN A 389 8.27 0.69 -30.71
N PRO A 390 9.00 -0.26 -31.34
CA PRO A 390 10.40 -0.51 -31.04
C PRO A 390 11.24 0.78 -31.17
N PRO A 391 12.27 1.00 -30.31
CA PRO A 391 12.78 0.10 -29.28
C PRO A 391 12.04 0.18 -27.92
N TYR A 392 10.93 0.92 -27.83
CA TYR A 392 10.24 1.17 -26.54
C TYR A 392 9.22 0.09 -26.18
N GLY A 393 8.36 -0.30 -27.13
CA GLY A 393 7.39 -1.39 -26.99
C GLY A 393 6.34 -1.23 -25.88
N LEU A 394 6.13 -0.02 -25.35
CA LEU A 394 5.28 0.20 -24.18
C LEU A 394 3.80 -0.03 -24.49
N THR A 395 3.08 -0.58 -23.52
CA THR A 395 1.62 -0.76 -23.59
C THR A 395 0.87 0.57 -23.34
N LEU A 396 -0.42 0.60 -23.70
CA LEU A 396 -1.30 1.75 -23.45
C LEU A 396 -1.34 2.11 -21.95
N GLU A 397 -1.59 1.13 -21.09
CA GLU A 397 -1.71 1.34 -19.64
C GLU A 397 -0.40 1.88 -19.02
N GLN A 398 0.76 1.42 -19.49
CA GLN A 398 2.05 1.94 -19.03
C GLN A 398 2.25 3.41 -19.42
N VAL A 399 1.86 3.81 -20.63
CA VAL A 399 1.87 5.23 -21.06
C VAL A 399 0.88 6.06 -20.23
N VAL A 400 -0.31 5.54 -19.94
CA VAL A 400 -1.31 6.20 -19.10
C VAL A 400 -0.82 6.35 -17.65
N ALA A 401 -0.19 5.33 -17.07
CA ALA A 401 0.35 5.37 -15.71
C ALA A 401 1.45 6.42 -15.54
N ILE A 402 2.40 6.50 -16.47
CA ILE A 402 3.45 7.54 -16.48
C ILE A 402 2.85 8.95 -16.65
N ALA A 403 1.79 9.07 -17.46
CA ALA A 403 1.16 10.35 -17.75
C ALA A 403 0.21 10.85 -16.63
N SER A 404 -0.40 9.96 -15.85
CA SER A 404 -1.39 10.25 -14.79
C SER A 404 -0.71 10.56 -13.45
N ASN A 405 0.26 11.47 -13.47
CA ASN A 405 1.06 11.90 -12.33
C ASN A 405 1.44 13.39 -12.47
N ASN A 406 1.78 14.06 -11.36
CA ASN A 406 2.23 15.45 -11.40
C ASN A 406 3.55 15.57 -12.17
N GLY A 407 3.53 16.34 -13.26
CA GLY A 407 4.63 16.40 -14.21
C GLY A 407 4.68 15.26 -15.23
N GLY A 408 3.59 14.53 -15.48
CA GLY A 408 3.52 13.40 -16.42
C GLY A 408 4.11 13.66 -17.81
N LYS A 409 4.03 14.89 -18.36
CA LYS A 409 4.79 15.30 -19.57
C LYS A 409 6.28 15.06 -19.44
N GLN A 410 6.86 15.48 -18.33
CA GLN A 410 8.30 15.39 -18.07
C GLN A 410 8.74 13.96 -17.83
N ALA A 411 7.90 13.14 -17.19
CA ALA A 411 8.09 11.69 -17.13
C ALA A 411 8.04 11.09 -18.54
N LEU A 412 7.02 11.44 -19.35
CA LEU A 412 6.89 11.26 -20.81
C LEU A 412 8.21 11.41 -21.60
N GLU A 413 8.75 12.63 -21.55
CA GLU A 413 9.94 13.04 -22.30
C GLU A 413 11.24 12.43 -21.72
N THR A 414 11.21 11.92 -20.48
CA THR A 414 12.35 11.22 -19.85
C THR A 414 12.31 9.73 -20.14
N VAL A 415 11.12 9.12 -20.01
CA VAL A 415 10.53 8.07 -20.87
C VAL A 415 11.38 7.70 -22.08
N GLN A 416 11.05 8.43 -23.15
CA GLN A 416 11.61 8.36 -24.49
C GLN A 416 13.14 8.55 -24.53
N ARG A 417 13.72 9.36 -23.63
CA ARG A 417 15.15 9.68 -23.65
C ARG A 417 16.01 8.63 -22.94
N LEU A 418 15.53 8.04 -21.86
CA LEU A 418 16.35 7.24 -20.95
C LEU A 418 16.05 5.74 -20.99
N LEU A 419 14.85 5.29 -21.40
CA LEU A 419 14.56 3.86 -21.50
C LEU A 419 15.57 3.11 -22.38
N PRO A 420 15.92 3.56 -23.60
CA PRO A 420 16.91 2.86 -24.43
C PRO A 420 18.34 2.90 -23.88
N VAL A 421 18.62 3.77 -22.90
CA VAL A 421 19.94 3.89 -22.25
C VAL A 421 20.01 3.03 -20.98
N LEU A 422 18.93 3.01 -20.19
CA LEU A 422 18.82 2.25 -18.95
C LEU A 422 18.65 0.74 -19.19
N CYS A 423 18.19 0.33 -20.38
CA CYS A 423 18.17 -1.08 -20.79
C CYS A 423 19.54 -1.61 -21.24
N GLN A 424 20.55 -0.76 -21.39
CA GLN A 424 21.91 -1.15 -21.81
C GLN A 424 22.85 -1.30 -20.60
N PRO A 425 23.95 -2.06 -20.72
CA PRO A 425 25.04 -2.02 -19.75
C PRO A 425 25.58 -0.59 -19.57
N PRO A 426 25.97 -0.17 -18.34
CA PRO A 426 26.06 -0.96 -17.11
C PRO A 426 24.75 -1.04 -16.30
N TYR A 427 23.62 -0.55 -16.82
CA TYR A 427 22.37 -0.44 -16.06
C TYR A 427 21.51 -1.71 -16.09
N GLY A 428 21.32 -2.29 -17.29
CA GLY A 428 20.63 -3.57 -17.48
C GLY A 428 19.17 -3.63 -17.01
N LEU A 429 18.47 -2.50 -16.87
CA LEU A 429 17.09 -2.46 -16.37
C LEU A 429 16.09 -2.91 -17.43
N THR A 430 14.99 -3.56 -17.02
CA THR A 430 13.91 -3.89 -17.96
C THR A 430 13.07 -2.65 -18.30
N PRO A 431 12.38 -2.62 -19.47
CA PRO A 431 11.41 -1.56 -19.77
C PRO A 431 10.36 -1.38 -18.67
N ASP A 432 9.87 -2.47 -18.07
CA ASP A 432 8.88 -2.43 -17.00
C ASP A 432 9.43 -1.82 -15.70
N GLN A 433 10.69 -2.08 -15.35
CA GLN A 433 11.36 -1.41 -14.24
C GLN A 433 11.46 0.11 -14.49
N VAL A 434 11.84 0.52 -15.70
CA VAL A 434 11.91 1.93 -16.10
C VAL A 434 10.54 2.60 -16.06
N VAL A 435 9.47 1.91 -16.51
CA VAL A 435 8.08 2.36 -16.40
C VAL A 435 7.66 2.52 -14.94
N THR A 436 7.99 1.55 -14.08
CA THR A 436 7.59 1.57 -12.66
C THR A 436 8.21 2.77 -11.95
N ILE A 437 9.51 3.02 -12.15
CA ILE A 437 10.20 4.22 -11.63
C ILE A 437 9.59 5.52 -12.18
N ALA A 438 9.06 5.50 -13.40
CA ALA A 438 8.46 6.67 -14.05
C ALA A 438 7.01 6.96 -13.61
N SER A 439 6.29 5.98 -13.06
CA SER A 439 4.83 6.02 -12.83
C SER A 439 4.41 6.65 -11.50
N HIS A 440 5.18 7.62 -11.02
CA HIS A 440 4.97 8.35 -9.75
C HIS A 440 5.24 9.85 -9.90
N ASP A 441 4.72 10.66 -8.98
CA ASP A 441 5.05 12.09 -8.87
C ASP A 441 6.57 12.32 -8.87
N GLY A 442 7.04 13.03 -9.89
CA GLY A 442 8.46 13.27 -10.09
C GLY A 442 9.24 12.12 -10.72
N GLY A 443 8.60 11.16 -11.41
CA GLY A 443 9.25 10.02 -12.08
C GLY A 443 10.44 10.39 -12.98
N ARG A 444 10.39 11.54 -13.68
CA ARG A 444 11.56 12.13 -14.38
C ARG A 444 12.78 12.25 -13.46
N GLN A 445 12.58 12.81 -12.27
CA GLN A 445 13.64 13.04 -11.29
C GLN A 445 14.13 11.72 -10.69
N ALA A 446 13.27 10.73 -10.51
CA ALA A 446 13.67 9.39 -10.11
C ALA A 446 14.58 8.75 -11.18
N LEU A 447 14.19 8.74 -12.46
CA LEU A 447 15.00 8.20 -13.56
C LEU A 447 16.34 8.92 -13.75
N GLU A 448 16.35 10.26 -13.75
CA GLU A 448 17.59 11.07 -13.81
C GLU A 448 18.51 10.81 -12.60
N THR A 449 17.98 10.27 -11.50
CA THR A 449 18.76 9.89 -10.31
C THR A 449 19.20 8.43 -10.36
N VAL A 450 18.38 7.51 -10.86
CA VAL A 450 18.78 6.11 -11.12
C VAL A 450 19.92 6.06 -12.13
N GLN A 451 19.84 6.79 -13.24
CA GLN A 451 20.93 6.90 -14.21
C GLN A 451 22.25 7.40 -13.58
N ARG A 452 22.17 8.28 -12.57
CA ARG A 452 23.33 8.86 -11.90
C ARG A 452 23.88 7.98 -10.77
N LEU A 453 23.01 7.28 -10.04
CA LEU A 453 23.35 6.62 -8.77
C LEU A 453 23.36 5.10 -8.82
N LEU A 454 22.68 4.43 -9.76
CA LEU A 454 22.71 2.96 -9.86
C LEU A 454 24.16 2.45 -9.99
N PRO A 455 25.02 2.94 -10.90
CA PRO A 455 26.39 2.47 -11.00
C PRO A 455 27.26 2.77 -9.78
N VAL A 456 26.86 3.72 -8.92
CA VAL A 456 27.58 4.09 -7.69
C VAL A 456 27.10 3.24 -6.51
N LEU A 457 25.80 2.96 -6.42
CA LEU A 457 25.18 2.17 -5.36
C LEU A 457 25.42 0.66 -5.53
N CYS A 458 25.71 0.19 -6.73
CA CYS A 458 26.15 -1.20 -6.97
C CYS A 458 27.61 -1.45 -6.57
N GLN A 459 28.42 -0.42 -6.34
CA GLN A 459 29.83 -0.55 -5.97
C GLN A 459 30.02 -0.51 -4.43
N PRO A 460 31.14 -1.05 -3.91
CA PRO A 460 31.54 -0.82 -2.52
C PRO A 460 31.64 0.68 -2.19
N PRO A 461 31.26 1.12 -0.97
CA PRO A 461 30.84 0.32 0.19
C PRO A 461 29.34 -0.01 0.23
N TYR A 462 28.57 0.27 -0.84
CA TYR A 462 27.11 0.12 -0.84
C TYR A 462 26.66 -1.29 -1.22
N GLY A 463 27.20 -1.85 -2.31
CA GLY A 463 26.95 -3.23 -2.76
C GLY A 463 25.50 -3.58 -3.10
N LEU A 464 24.64 -2.60 -3.42
CA LEU A 464 23.22 -2.83 -3.68
C LEU A 464 22.99 -3.43 -5.06
N THR A 465 22.01 -4.33 -5.19
CA THR A 465 21.63 -4.86 -6.51
C THR A 465 20.83 -3.83 -7.32
N PRO A 466 20.82 -3.90 -8.67
CA PRO A 466 19.95 -3.07 -9.50
C PRO A 466 18.48 -3.14 -9.08
N ASN A 467 17.99 -4.33 -8.72
CA ASN A 467 16.61 -4.55 -8.25
C ASN A 467 16.31 -3.80 -6.93
N GLN A 468 17.27 -3.75 -6.00
CA GLN A 468 17.13 -2.94 -4.78
C GLN A 468 17.09 -1.44 -5.09
N VAL A 469 17.94 -0.97 -6.03
CA VAL A 469 17.92 0.43 -6.50
C VAL A 469 16.58 0.77 -7.18
N VAL A 470 16.02 -0.14 -7.98
CA VAL A 470 14.69 -0.01 -8.60
C VAL A 470 13.59 0.08 -7.54
N ALA A 471 13.60 -0.76 -6.51
CA ALA A 471 12.60 -0.74 -5.44
C ALA A 471 12.57 0.60 -4.67
N ILE A 472 13.75 1.14 -4.33
CA ILE A 472 13.90 2.45 -3.69
C ILE A 472 13.42 3.59 -4.61
N ALA A 473 13.65 3.45 -5.92
CA ALA A 473 13.27 4.46 -6.92
C ALA A 473 11.77 4.44 -7.28
N SER A 474 11.12 3.28 -7.17
CA SER A 474 9.72 3.01 -7.56
C SER A 474 8.70 3.43 -6.49
N ASN A 475 8.85 4.66 -5.99
CA ASN A 475 8.02 5.23 -4.93
C ASN A 475 7.92 6.77 -5.09
N HIS A 476 6.94 7.39 -4.46
CA HIS A 476 6.78 8.85 -4.49
C HIS A 476 7.99 9.53 -3.84
N GLY A 477 8.72 10.31 -4.64
CA GLY A 477 9.98 10.91 -4.24
C GLY A 477 11.19 9.98 -4.26
N GLY A 478 11.18 8.88 -5.04
CA GLY A 478 12.28 7.91 -5.14
C GLY A 478 13.68 8.51 -5.34
N LYS A 479 13.81 9.63 -6.07
CA LYS A 479 15.06 10.43 -6.11
C LYS A 479 15.59 10.76 -4.71
N GLN A 480 14.73 11.27 -3.84
CA GLN A 480 15.09 11.68 -2.49
C GLN A 480 15.40 10.47 -1.61
N ALA A 481 14.75 9.34 -1.83
CA ALA A 481 15.09 8.08 -1.17
C ALA A 481 16.51 7.63 -1.57
N LEU A 482 16.83 7.54 -2.88
CA LEU A 482 18.17 7.20 -3.38
C LEU A 482 19.27 8.16 -2.87
N GLU A 483 19.05 9.48 -2.96
CA GLU A 483 19.98 10.50 -2.45
C GLU A 483 20.17 10.42 -0.92
N THR A 484 19.21 9.81 -0.20
CA THR A 484 19.31 9.57 1.24
C THR A 484 19.97 8.23 1.56
N VAL A 485 19.71 7.17 0.79
CA VAL A 485 20.39 5.87 0.91
C VAL A 485 21.89 6.04 0.67
N GLN A 486 22.29 6.75 -0.39
CA GLN A 486 23.70 7.08 -0.65
C GLN A 486 24.36 7.82 0.53
N ARG A 487 23.62 8.70 1.22
CA ARG A 487 24.14 9.48 2.34
C ARG A 487 24.15 8.71 3.67
N LEU A 488 23.17 7.84 3.91
CA LEU A 488 22.89 7.26 5.22
C LEU A 488 23.17 5.76 5.34
N LEU A 489 23.23 4.99 4.27
CA LEU A 489 23.57 3.55 4.35
C LEU A 489 24.92 3.33 5.05
N PRO A 490 26.03 4.01 4.68
CA PRO A 490 27.32 3.83 5.36
C PRO A 490 27.35 4.31 6.82
N VAL A 491 26.32 5.05 7.27
CA VAL A 491 26.17 5.53 8.65
C VAL A 491 25.30 4.58 9.46
N LEU A 492 24.19 4.10 8.88
CA LEU A 492 23.27 3.16 9.52
C LEU A 492 23.85 1.74 9.67
N CYS A 493 24.84 1.39 8.85
CA CYS A 493 25.64 0.16 9.01
C CYS A 493 26.76 0.29 10.07
N GLN A 494 26.96 1.45 10.70
CA GLN A 494 27.96 1.60 11.77
C GLN A 494 27.48 0.93 13.07
N PRO A 495 28.39 0.50 13.98
CA PRO A 495 28.02 -0.20 15.21
C PRO A 495 27.02 0.53 16.13
N LEU A 496 26.89 1.86 16.01
CA LEU A 496 25.90 2.67 16.74
C LEU A 496 24.44 2.34 16.35
N HIS A 497 24.21 1.92 15.12
CA HIS A 497 22.89 1.64 14.55
C HIS A 497 22.72 0.16 14.20
N GLY A 498 23.78 -0.50 13.75
CA GLY A 498 23.85 -1.96 13.55
C GLY A 498 22.91 -2.51 12.48
N LEU A 499 22.48 -1.71 11.51
CA LEU A 499 21.56 -2.15 10.45
C LEU A 499 22.30 -2.82 9.30
N THR A 500 21.65 -3.76 8.63
CA THR A 500 22.15 -4.33 7.38
C THR A 500 21.77 -3.46 6.16
N PRO A 501 22.50 -3.54 5.04
CA PRO A 501 22.10 -2.90 3.79
C PRO A 501 20.66 -3.22 3.38
N ASP A 502 20.23 -4.48 3.51
CA ASP A 502 18.87 -4.92 3.14
C ASP A 502 17.79 -4.31 4.03
N GLN A 503 18.06 -4.09 5.33
CA GLN A 503 17.16 -3.35 6.22
C GLN A 503 17.06 -1.88 5.80
N VAL A 504 18.18 -1.24 5.43
CA VAL A 504 18.20 0.14 4.91
C VAL A 504 17.43 0.24 3.59
N VAL A 505 17.58 -0.74 2.69
CA VAL A 505 16.80 -0.84 1.44
C VAL A 505 15.31 -1.00 1.73
N THR A 506 14.93 -1.90 2.65
CA THR A 506 13.52 -2.16 2.99
C THR A 506 12.84 -0.90 3.52
N ILE A 507 13.46 -0.22 4.49
CA ILE A 507 12.97 1.06 5.05
C ILE A 507 12.89 2.17 3.98
N ALA A 508 13.77 2.12 2.97
CA ALA A 508 13.80 3.10 1.88
C ALA A 508 12.80 2.83 0.75
N SER A 509 12.33 1.58 0.58
CA SER A 509 11.51 1.12 -0.57
C SER A 509 10.01 1.40 -0.41
N HIS A 510 9.68 2.52 0.23
CA HIS A 510 8.30 2.96 0.48
C HIS A 510 8.15 4.47 0.27
N ASP A 511 6.93 4.92 -0.01
CA ASP A 511 6.57 6.35 -0.08
C ASP A 511 7.07 7.10 1.17
N GLY A 512 7.99 8.04 0.95
CA GLY A 512 8.64 8.80 2.02
C GLY A 512 9.86 8.11 2.66
N GLY A 513 10.47 7.10 2.03
CA GLY A 513 11.65 6.37 2.53
C GLY A 513 12.80 7.26 3.00
N ARG A 514 13.04 8.42 2.35
CA ARG A 514 13.95 9.46 2.87
C ARG A 514 13.63 9.85 4.33
N GLN A 515 12.37 10.17 4.59
CA GLN A 515 11.89 10.58 5.92
C GLN A 515 11.92 9.40 6.90
N ALA A 516 11.73 8.17 6.44
CA ALA A 516 11.92 6.97 7.24
C ALA A 516 13.38 6.86 7.73
N LEU A 517 14.35 6.85 6.80
CA LEU A 517 15.78 6.77 7.12
C LEU A 517 16.28 7.93 8.00
N GLU A 518 15.92 9.18 7.67
CA GLU A 518 16.26 10.36 8.49
C GLU A 518 15.67 10.28 9.91
N THR A 519 14.56 9.56 10.10
CA THR A 519 13.95 9.35 11.42
C THR A 519 14.54 8.17 12.16
N VAL A 520 14.86 7.07 11.47
CA VAL A 520 15.54 5.89 12.04
C VAL A 520 16.93 6.29 12.54
N GLN A 521 17.72 7.03 11.74
CA GLN A 521 19.03 7.54 12.16
C GLN A 521 18.95 8.34 13.47
N ARG A 522 17.92 9.17 13.61
CA ARG A 522 17.71 10.07 14.76
C ARG A 522 17.11 9.36 15.98
N LEU A 523 16.18 8.42 15.78
CA LEU A 523 15.37 7.84 16.86
C LEU A 523 15.78 6.42 17.28
N LEU A 524 16.47 5.64 16.45
CA LEU A 524 16.92 4.30 16.85
C LEU A 524 17.80 4.35 18.11
N PRO A 525 18.85 5.19 18.22
CA PRO A 525 19.64 5.27 19.44
C PRO A 525 18.85 5.76 20.67
N VAL A 526 17.78 6.53 20.47
CA VAL A 526 16.93 7.05 21.56
C VAL A 526 15.91 6.02 22.04
N LEU A 527 15.32 5.25 21.11
CA LEU A 527 14.33 4.22 21.39
C LEU A 527 14.95 2.94 21.97
N CYS A 528 16.25 2.70 21.75
CA CYS A 528 16.98 1.63 22.42
C CYS A 528 17.26 1.92 23.91
N GLN A 529 17.17 3.18 24.35
CA GLN A 529 17.47 3.58 25.74
C GLN A 529 16.21 3.54 26.63
N PRO A 530 16.37 3.44 27.97
CA PRO A 530 15.28 3.70 28.90
C PRO A 530 14.68 5.11 28.68
N PRO A 531 13.35 5.29 28.83
CA PRO A 531 12.35 4.33 29.31
C PRO A 531 11.73 3.46 28.21
N TYR A 532 12.27 3.44 26.99
CA TYR A 532 11.69 2.73 25.84
C TYR A 532 12.19 1.29 25.72
N GLY A 533 13.51 1.08 25.80
CA GLY A 533 14.13 -0.25 25.82
C GLY A 533 13.91 -1.11 24.57
N LEU A 534 13.64 -0.51 23.40
CA LEU A 534 13.35 -1.26 22.17
C LEU A 534 14.62 -1.87 21.57
N THR A 535 14.49 -3.06 20.98
CA THR A 535 15.58 -3.63 20.18
C THR A 535 15.68 -2.93 18.81
N PRO A 536 16.86 -2.87 18.18
CA PRO A 536 17.00 -2.38 16.80
C PRO A 536 16.08 -3.11 15.81
N LYS A 537 15.87 -4.43 16.00
CA LYS A 537 14.92 -5.23 15.19
C LYS A 537 13.48 -4.72 15.28
N GLN A 538 13.01 -4.38 16.49
CA GLN A 538 11.68 -3.79 16.67
C GLN A 538 11.59 -2.40 16.03
N VAL A 539 12.63 -1.56 16.15
CA VAL A 539 12.68 -0.25 15.48
C VAL A 539 12.64 -0.38 13.94
N VAL A 540 13.33 -1.36 13.38
CA VAL A 540 13.27 -1.71 11.94
C VAL A 540 11.87 -2.18 11.54
N ALA A 541 11.24 -3.08 12.30
CA ALA A 541 9.89 -3.57 12.00
C ALA A 541 8.84 -2.43 11.95
N ILE A 542 8.99 -1.41 12.79
CA ILE A 542 8.15 -0.19 12.78
C ILE A 542 8.47 0.72 11.58
N ALA A 543 9.70 0.64 11.05
CA ALA A 543 10.17 1.45 9.93
C ALA A 543 9.92 0.82 8.54
N ASN A 544 9.64 -0.48 8.46
CA ASN A 544 9.36 -1.24 7.23
C ASN A 544 7.95 -0.99 6.65
N TYR A 545 7.37 0.21 6.84
CA TYR A 545 6.03 0.55 6.34
C TYR A 545 5.89 2.02 5.93
N LYS A 546 5.03 2.27 4.95
CA LYS A 546 4.61 3.63 4.53
C LYS A 546 4.14 4.45 5.73
N GLY A 547 4.85 5.55 6.00
CA GLY A 547 4.59 6.42 7.16
C GLY A 547 5.48 6.16 8.39
N ALA A 548 6.49 5.28 8.30
CA ALA A 548 7.53 4.98 9.30
C ALA A 548 7.90 6.14 10.24
N LYS A 549 8.27 7.30 9.68
CA LYS A 549 8.58 8.52 10.47
C LYS A 549 7.51 8.84 11.52
N GLN A 550 6.25 8.86 11.08
CA GLN A 550 5.11 9.18 11.92
C GLN A 550 4.78 8.07 12.90
N ALA A 551 5.06 6.80 12.56
CA ALA A 551 4.96 5.69 13.51
C ALA A 551 6.01 5.84 14.63
N LEU A 552 7.29 5.98 14.30
CA LEU A 552 8.39 6.14 15.26
C LEU A 552 8.22 7.38 16.16
N GLU A 553 7.88 8.54 15.59
CA GLU A 553 7.58 9.77 16.35
C GLU A 553 6.34 9.60 17.27
N THR A 554 5.41 8.71 16.91
CA THR A 554 4.24 8.39 17.76
C THR A 554 4.56 7.37 18.84
N VAL A 555 5.41 6.37 18.57
CA VAL A 555 5.92 5.42 19.58
C VAL A 555 6.69 6.17 20.67
N GLN A 556 7.63 7.04 20.28
CA GLN A 556 8.39 7.88 21.22
C GLN A 556 7.45 8.72 22.12
N ARG A 557 6.36 9.26 21.57
CA ARG A 557 5.40 10.08 22.31
C ARG A 557 4.41 9.28 23.17
N LEU A 558 4.01 8.07 22.75
CA LEU A 558 2.88 7.34 23.35
C LEU A 558 3.24 6.06 24.10
N LEU A 559 4.38 5.39 23.83
CA LEU A 559 4.75 4.16 24.53
C LEU A 559 4.82 4.37 26.07
N PRO A 560 5.52 5.40 26.60
CA PRO A 560 5.59 5.63 28.05
C PRO A 560 4.25 6.07 28.69
N LEU A 561 3.24 6.39 27.88
CA LEU A 561 1.88 6.71 28.32
C LEU A 561 1.00 5.44 28.32
N LEU A 562 1.11 4.60 27.29
CA LEU A 562 0.31 3.39 27.10
C LEU A 562 0.76 2.23 28.01
N CYS A 563 2.01 2.24 28.47
CA CYS A 563 2.47 1.32 29.52
C CYS A 563 1.95 1.67 30.93
N LYS A 564 1.29 2.82 31.11
CA LYS A 564 0.76 3.28 32.41
C LYS A 564 -0.76 3.05 32.50
N PRO A 565 -1.34 2.96 33.73
CA PRO A 565 -2.78 3.02 33.91
C PRO A 565 -3.38 4.30 33.28
N PRO A 566 -4.60 4.26 32.70
CA PRO A 566 -5.53 3.13 32.67
C PRO A 566 -5.33 2.14 31.52
N TYR A 567 -4.23 2.23 30.75
CA TYR A 567 -4.02 1.41 29.55
C TYR A 567 -3.34 0.08 29.85
N GLY A 568 -2.20 0.12 30.57
CA GLY A 568 -1.48 -1.08 31.03
C GLY A 568 -0.98 -2.01 29.92
N LEU A 569 -0.66 -1.49 28.73
CA LEU A 569 -0.12 -2.28 27.63
C LEU A 569 1.36 -2.60 27.83
N THR A 570 1.83 -3.75 27.33
CA THR A 570 3.28 -4.02 27.28
C THR A 570 3.95 -3.29 26.10
N PRO A 571 5.27 -3.06 26.14
CA PRO A 571 6.01 -2.56 24.97
C PRO A 571 5.76 -3.40 23.71
N ASP A 572 5.75 -4.73 23.82
CA ASP A 572 5.55 -5.63 22.68
C ASP A 572 4.13 -5.54 22.10
N GLN A 573 3.11 -5.31 22.93
CA GLN A 573 1.75 -5.02 22.47
C GLN A 573 1.69 -3.68 21.71
N VAL A 574 2.39 -2.65 22.19
CA VAL A 574 2.52 -1.36 21.50
C VAL A 574 3.24 -1.54 20.16
N ILE A 575 4.27 -2.39 20.10
CA ILE A 575 5.05 -2.68 18.90
C ILE A 575 4.23 -3.48 17.88
N ALA A 576 3.47 -4.50 18.30
CA ALA A 576 2.58 -5.25 17.41
C ALA A 576 1.53 -4.33 16.71
N ILE A 577 1.05 -3.31 17.42
CA ILE A 577 0.15 -2.27 16.89
C ILE A 577 0.85 -1.37 15.83
N VAL A 578 2.17 -1.15 15.91
CA VAL A 578 2.88 -0.23 15.01
C VAL A 578 3.75 -0.87 13.92
N SER A 579 4.14 -2.13 14.06
CA SER A 579 4.85 -2.93 13.03
C SER A 579 3.88 -3.40 11.94
N ASN A 580 2.98 -2.51 11.53
CA ASN A 580 1.84 -2.75 10.65
C ASN A 580 1.54 -1.46 9.86
N GLY A 581 0.95 -1.62 8.67
CA GLY A 581 0.56 -0.50 7.82
C GLY A 581 -0.49 0.40 8.49
N GLY A 582 -0.05 1.54 9.04
CA GLY A 582 -0.90 2.51 9.74
C GLY A 582 -0.63 2.69 11.25
N GLY A 583 0.54 2.31 11.77
CA GLY A 583 0.86 2.35 13.20
C GLY A 583 0.51 3.65 13.97
N LYS A 584 0.75 4.85 13.42
CA LYS A 584 0.35 6.11 14.08
C LYS A 584 -1.16 6.20 14.33
N PRO A 585 -2.03 6.20 13.30
CA PRO A 585 -3.48 6.25 13.51
C PRO A 585 -4.01 5.05 14.30
N ALA A 586 -3.31 3.90 14.29
CA ALA A 586 -3.61 2.76 15.15
C ALA A 586 -3.42 3.10 16.64
N LEU A 587 -2.21 3.53 17.09
CA LEU A 587 -1.96 3.92 18.49
C LEU A 587 -2.82 5.11 18.94
N GLU A 588 -3.01 6.13 18.10
CA GLU A 588 -3.87 7.27 18.43
C GLU A 588 -5.34 6.84 18.63
N THR A 589 -5.78 5.78 17.95
CA THR A 589 -7.11 5.19 18.11
C THR A 589 -7.19 4.29 19.35
N VAL A 590 -6.18 3.48 19.65
CA VAL A 590 -6.10 2.67 20.88
C VAL A 590 -6.14 3.56 22.12
N ARG A 591 -5.31 4.63 22.15
CA ARG A 591 -5.32 5.64 23.23
C ARG A 591 -6.70 6.27 23.45
N ARG A 592 -7.50 6.44 22.39
CA ARG A 592 -8.84 7.04 22.46
C ARG A 592 -9.93 6.02 22.83
N LEU A 593 -9.81 4.76 22.39
CA LEU A 593 -10.90 3.77 22.45
C LEU A 593 -10.72 2.66 23.47
N LEU A 594 -9.51 2.28 23.86
CA LEU A 594 -9.29 1.19 24.84
C LEU A 594 -10.02 1.48 26.17
N PRO A 595 -9.92 2.67 26.81
CA PRO A 595 -10.63 2.96 28.06
C PRO A 595 -12.17 3.04 27.92
N VAL A 596 -12.70 3.01 26.70
CA VAL A 596 -14.14 2.98 26.39
C VAL A 596 -14.60 1.54 26.11
N LEU A 597 -13.80 0.76 25.37
CA LEU A 597 -14.10 -0.62 24.99
C LEU A 597 -13.90 -1.62 26.14
N CYS A 598 -13.08 -1.29 27.15
CA CYS A 598 -13.01 -2.07 28.39
C CYS A 598 -14.19 -1.85 29.33
N LYS A 599 -15.15 -0.97 28.99
CA LYS A 599 -16.35 -0.69 29.79
C LYS A 599 -17.59 -1.35 29.16
N HIS A 600 -18.63 -1.56 29.97
CA HIS A 600 -19.95 -1.95 29.49
C HIS A 600 -20.50 -0.88 28.52
N PRO A 601 -21.14 -1.22 27.39
CA PRO A 601 -21.63 -2.55 26.97
C PRO A 601 -20.63 -3.41 26.17
N TYR A 602 -19.36 -3.00 26.05
CA TYR A 602 -18.40 -3.69 25.18
C TYR A 602 -17.64 -4.82 25.90
N GLY A 603 -17.13 -4.53 27.11
CA GLY A 603 -16.47 -5.53 27.97
C GLY A 603 -15.22 -6.19 27.39
N LEU A 604 -14.53 -5.55 26.44
CA LEU A 604 -13.35 -6.12 25.78
C LEU A 604 -12.10 -6.00 26.65
N THR A 605 -11.24 -7.02 26.64
CA THR A 605 -9.94 -6.98 27.32
C THR A 605 -8.90 -6.21 26.50
N PRO A 606 -7.83 -5.67 27.14
CA PRO A 606 -6.70 -5.09 26.42
C PRO A 606 -6.08 -6.06 25.40
N LYS A 607 -5.91 -7.35 25.73
CA LYS A 607 -5.45 -8.39 24.77
C LYS A 607 -6.33 -8.42 23.50
N GLN A 608 -7.66 -8.37 23.64
CA GLN A 608 -8.59 -8.33 22.49
C GLN A 608 -8.50 -7.04 21.69
N VAL A 609 -8.37 -5.88 22.35
CA VAL A 609 -8.20 -4.58 21.67
C VAL A 609 -6.88 -4.53 20.89
N VAL A 610 -5.79 -5.11 21.42
CA VAL A 610 -4.53 -5.28 20.71
C VAL A 610 -4.71 -6.20 19.49
N ALA A 611 -5.33 -7.38 19.65
CA ALA A 611 -5.53 -8.33 18.56
C ALA A 611 -6.36 -7.78 17.37
N ILE A 612 -7.31 -6.87 17.62
CA ILE A 612 -8.07 -6.16 16.57
C ILE A 612 -7.21 -5.15 15.81
N VAL A 613 -6.16 -4.61 16.45
CA VAL A 613 -5.41 -3.46 15.95
C VAL A 613 -4.04 -3.84 15.36
N SER A 614 -3.42 -4.93 15.82
CA SER A 614 -2.12 -5.43 15.36
C SER A 614 -2.13 -6.09 13.96
N ASN A 615 -3.06 -5.69 13.09
CA ASN A 615 -3.19 -6.17 11.72
C ASN A 615 -3.48 -4.99 10.77
N HIS A 616 -3.30 -5.21 9.46
CA HIS A 616 -3.53 -4.17 8.44
C HIS A 616 -4.95 -3.58 8.51
N GLY A 617 -5.04 -2.27 8.77
CA GLY A 617 -6.33 -1.59 8.95
C GLY A 617 -6.90 -1.66 10.37
N GLY A 618 -6.06 -1.92 11.39
CA GLY A 618 -6.46 -1.96 12.79
C GLY A 618 -7.28 -0.76 13.32
N LYS A 619 -6.99 0.47 12.87
CA LYS A 619 -7.82 1.65 13.20
C LYS A 619 -9.28 1.47 12.71
N PRO A 620 -9.56 1.37 11.40
CA PRO A 620 -10.94 1.22 10.93
C PRO A 620 -11.59 -0.07 11.45
N ALA A 621 -10.84 -1.15 11.72
CA ALA A 621 -11.36 -2.33 12.39
C ALA A 621 -11.90 -1.98 13.80
N LEU A 622 -11.09 -1.37 14.68
CA LEU A 622 -11.51 -1.03 16.04
C LEU A 622 -12.62 0.05 16.09
N GLU A 623 -12.59 1.03 15.19
CA GLU A 623 -13.68 2.01 15.03
C GLU A 623 -14.99 1.34 14.59
N THR A 624 -14.91 0.24 13.81
CA THR A 624 -16.06 -0.55 13.37
C THR A 624 -16.55 -1.49 14.48
N VAL A 625 -15.67 -2.13 15.25
CA VAL A 625 -16.05 -2.92 16.45
C VAL A 625 -16.83 -2.05 17.44
N ARG A 626 -16.36 -0.83 17.72
CA ARG A 626 -17.09 0.13 18.57
C ARG A 626 -18.49 0.46 18.04
N ARG A 627 -18.70 0.43 16.72
CA ARG A 627 -20.00 0.72 16.09
C ARG A 627 -20.91 -0.52 16.06
N LEU A 628 -20.35 -1.70 15.78
CA LEU A 628 -21.12 -2.90 15.41
C LEU A 628 -21.23 -3.95 16.50
N LEU A 629 -20.32 -4.04 17.48
CA LEU A 629 -20.41 -5.05 18.55
C LEU A 629 -21.77 -4.98 19.29
N PRO A 630 -22.28 -3.81 19.72
CA PRO A 630 -23.59 -3.72 20.39
C PRO A 630 -24.81 -4.00 19.49
N VAL A 631 -24.59 -4.19 18.18
CA VAL A 631 -25.62 -4.53 17.17
C VAL A 631 -25.55 -6.01 16.83
N LEU A 632 -24.35 -6.54 16.56
CA LEU A 632 -24.11 -7.94 16.23
C LEU A 632 -24.34 -8.88 17.43
N CYS A 633 -24.23 -8.39 18.67
CA CYS A 633 -24.62 -9.14 19.87
C CYS A 633 -26.13 -9.18 20.14
N LYS A 634 -26.98 -8.64 19.24
CA LYS A 634 -28.44 -8.66 19.35
C LYS A 634 -29.07 -9.50 18.25
N HIS A 635 -30.31 -9.93 18.46
CA HIS A 635 -31.13 -10.53 17.40
C HIS A 635 -31.28 -9.53 16.23
N PRO A 636 -31.20 -9.96 14.95
CA PRO A 636 -31.16 -11.33 14.44
C PRO A 636 -29.75 -11.96 14.34
N TYR A 637 -28.69 -11.30 14.80
CA TYR A 637 -27.31 -11.76 14.61
C TYR A 637 -26.82 -12.72 15.69
N GLY A 638 -27.12 -12.42 16.97
CA GLY A 638 -26.81 -13.29 18.11
C GLY A 638 -25.32 -13.60 18.37
N LEU A 639 -24.39 -12.86 17.76
CA LEU A 639 -22.96 -13.17 17.84
C LEU A 639 -22.37 -12.81 19.21
N THR A 640 -21.49 -13.66 19.73
CA THR A 640 -20.74 -13.36 20.96
C THR A 640 -19.67 -12.28 20.71
N PRO A 641 -19.27 -11.51 21.74
CA PRO A 641 -18.14 -10.58 21.63
C PRO A 641 -16.84 -11.26 21.16
N LYS A 642 -16.60 -12.54 21.51
CA LYS A 642 -15.45 -13.32 21.04
C LYS A 642 -15.47 -13.52 19.52
N GLN A 643 -16.62 -13.86 18.94
CA GLN A 643 -16.77 -14.02 17.49
C GLN A 643 -16.63 -12.68 16.75
N VAL A 644 -17.17 -11.59 17.30
CA VAL A 644 -16.97 -10.24 16.75
C VAL A 644 -15.49 -9.84 16.79
N VAL A 645 -14.75 -10.19 17.86
CA VAL A 645 -13.30 -9.98 17.93
C VAL A 645 -12.56 -10.81 16.87
N ALA A 646 -12.87 -12.10 16.69
CA ALA A 646 -12.21 -12.96 15.70
C ALA A 646 -12.36 -12.42 14.26
N ILE A 647 -13.59 -12.06 13.87
CA ILE A 647 -13.88 -11.42 12.57
C ILE A 647 -13.12 -10.10 12.44
N ALA A 648 -13.04 -9.31 13.51
CA ALA A 648 -12.38 -8.02 13.51
C ALA A 648 -10.84 -8.09 13.44
N SER A 649 -10.23 -9.12 14.03
CA SER A 649 -8.78 -9.32 14.02
C SER A 649 -8.27 -9.66 12.62
N TYR A 650 -8.82 -10.69 11.98
CA TYR A 650 -8.32 -11.19 10.69
C TYR A 650 -9.09 -10.61 9.49
N GLY A 651 -10.42 -10.67 9.51
CA GLY A 651 -11.26 -10.14 8.43
C GLY A 651 -11.42 -8.61 8.43
N GLY A 652 -11.03 -7.94 9.53
CA GLY A 652 -11.01 -6.49 9.69
C GLY A 652 -12.39 -5.81 9.57
N LYS A 653 -12.36 -4.49 9.34
CA LYS A 653 -13.57 -3.72 9.01
C LYS A 653 -14.41 -4.34 7.87
N PRO A 654 -13.81 -4.75 6.72
CA PRO A 654 -14.59 -5.24 5.59
C PRO A 654 -15.39 -6.50 5.90
N ALA A 655 -14.83 -7.45 6.67
CA ALA A 655 -15.57 -8.64 7.08
C ALA A 655 -16.69 -8.29 8.05
N LEU A 656 -16.48 -7.44 9.05
CA LEU A 656 -17.53 -7.00 9.99
C LEU A 656 -18.75 -6.39 9.28
N GLU A 657 -18.52 -5.47 8.34
CA GLU A 657 -19.61 -4.85 7.55
C GLU A 657 -20.28 -5.87 6.61
N THR A 658 -19.54 -6.89 6.15
CA THR A 658 -20.08 -7.96 5.30
C THR A 658 -20.89 -8.98 6.09
N VAL A 659 -20.46 -9.35 7.31
CA VAL A 659 -21.22 -10.20 8.24
C VAL A 659 -22.52 -9.52 8.64
N GLN A 660 -22.48 -8.21 8.95
CA GLN A 660 -23.71 -7.44 9.21
C GLN A 660 -24.69 -7.47 8.03
N ARG A 661 -24.19 -7.47 6.79
CA ARG A 661 -25.03 -7.49 5.58
C ARG A 661 -25.51 -8.90 5.21
N LEU A 662 -24.66 -9.93 5.36
CA LEU A 662 -24.86 -11.25 4.75
C LEU A 662 -25.23 -12.36 5.73
N LEU A 663 -24.94 -12.25 7.04
CA LEU A 663 -25.33 -13.29 8.00
C LEU A 663 -26.85 -13.57 7.96
N PRO A 664 -27.75 -12.57 7.99
CA PRO A 664 -29.19 -12.83 7.92
C PRO A 664 -29.67 -13.42 6.57
N VAL A 665 -28.85 -13.34 5.52
CA VAL A 665 -29.15 -13.88 4.18
C VAL A 665 -28.62 -15.30 4.03
N LEU A 666 -27.39 -15.54 4.49
CA LEU A 666 -26.73 -16.85 4.42
C LEU A 666 -27.33 -17.87 5.39
N CYS A 667 -28.00 -17.43 6.46
CA CYS A 667 -28.77 -18.31 7.33
C CYS A 667 -30.13 -18.74 6.75
N GLN A 668 -30.56 -18.19 5.61
CA GLN A 668 -31.83 -18.52 4.97
C GLN A 668 -31.64 -19.45 3.76
N PRO A 669 -32.69 -20.17 3.32
CA PRO A 669 -32.67 -20.87 2.04
C PRO A 669 -32.34 -19.92 0.87
N PRO A 670 -31.59 -20.35 -0.16
CA PRO A 670 -31.09 -21.71 -0.42
C PRO A 670 -29.75 -22.04 0.29
N TYR A 671 -29.21 -21.13 1.10
CA TYR A 671 -27.88 -21.27 1.71
C TYR A 671 -27.89 -22.15 2.96
N GLY A 672 -28.71 -21.81 3.96
CA GLY A 672 -28.89 -22.59 5.19
C GLY A 672 -27.67 -22.68 6.10
N LEU A 673 -26.72 -21.73 6.02
CA LEU A 673 -25.51 -21.73 6.85
C LEU A 673 -25.79 -21.28 8.29
N THR A 674 -25.15 -21.91 9.26
CA THR A 674 -25.20 -21.48 10.66
C THR A 674 -24.40 -20.17 10.88
N PRO A 675 -24.75 -19.36 11.90
CA PRO A 675 -23.93 -18.20 12.30
C PRO A 675 -22.47 -18.56 12.57
N ASN A 676 -22.19 -19.76 13.10
CA ASN A 676 -20.83 -20.24 13.37
C ASN A 676 -20.02 -20.46 12.09
N GLN A 677 -20.62 -21.04 11.05
CA GLN A 677 -19.98 -21.20 9.73
C GLN A 677 -19.73 -19.84 9.07
N VAL A 678 -20.69 -18.90 9.16
CA VAL A 678 -20.50 -17.52 8.69
C VAL A 678 -19.37 -16.80 9.43
N VAL A 679 -19.22 -17.02 10.74
CA VAL A 679 -18.09 -16.51 11.54
C VAL A 679 -16.77 -17.13 11.11
N ALA A 680 -16.72 -18.45 10.87
CA ALA A 680 -15.50 -19.15 10.43
C ALA A 680 -14.98 -18.54 9.12
N ILE A 681 -15.81 -18.51 8.07
CA ILE A 681 -15.47 -17.91 6.77
C ILE A 681 -15.03 -16.44 6.90
N ALA A 682 -15.59 -15.70 7.85
CA ALA A 682 -15.30 -14.28 8.07
C ALA A 682 -14.03 -14.01 8.91
N SER A 683 -13.48 -15.01 9.60
CA SER A 683 -12.37 -14.86 10.57
C SER A 683 -10.98 -15.14 9.96
N HIS A 684 -10.83 -14.88 8.66
CA HIS A 684 -9.60 -15.09 7.89
C HIS A 684 -9.27 -13.87 7.03
N ASP A 685 -8.02 -13.79 6.55
CA ASP A 685 -7.60 -12.75 5.61
C ASP A 685 -8.42 -12.81 4.32
N GLY A 686 -9.09 -11.70 4.02
CA GLY A 686 -10.04 -11.63 2.92
C GLY A 686 -11.43 -12.22 3.22
N GLY A 687 -11.81 -12.47 4.48
CA GLY A 687 -13.10 -13.05 4.87
C GLY A 687 -14.35 -12.39 4.24
N ARG A 688 -14.31 -11.07 3.97
CA ARG A 688 -15.34 -10.39 3.14
C ARG A 688 -15.47 -11.04 1.76
N GLN A 689 -14.36 -11.22 1.07
CA GLN A 689 -14.31 -11.79 -0.27
C GLN A 689 -14.71 -13.26 -0.26
N ALA A 690 -14.35 -14.01 0.79
CA ALA A 690 -14.82 -15.38 0.98
C ALA A 690 -16.36 -15.42 1.13
N LEU A 691 -16.96 -14.62 2.03
CA LEU A 691 -18.42 -14.52 2.18
C LEU A 691 -19.15 -14.08 0.90
N GLU A 692 -18.66 -13.05 0.21
CA GLU A 692 -19.24 -12.59 -1.08
C GLU A 692 -19.12 -13.68 -2.18
N THR A 693 -18.12 -14.55 -2.09
CA THR A 693 -17.93 -15.68 -3.01
C THR A 693 -18.80 -16.89 -2.64
N VAL A 694 -18.96 -17.19 -1.35
CA VAL A 694 -19.90 -18.22 -0.85
C VAL A 694 -21.34 -17.87 -1.24
N GLN A 695 -21.74 -16.61 -1.07
CA GLN A 695 -23.06 -16.14 -1.53
C GLN A 695 -23.27 -16.34 -3.04
N ARG A 696 -22.22 -16.20 -3.85
CA ARG A 696 -22.29 -16.37 -5.31
C ARG A 696 -22.23 -17.84 -5.75
N LEU A 697 -21.40 -18.65 -5.09
CA LEU A 697 -21.00 -19.98 -5.58
C LEU A 697 -21.61 -21.16 -4.83
N LEU A 698 -22.02 -21.04 -3.56
CA LEU A 698 -22.63 -22.16 -2.83
C LEU A 698 -23.86 -22.74 -3.56
N PRO A 699 -24.80 -21.93 -4.12
CA PRO A 699 -25.93 -22.48 -4.88
C PRO A 699 -25.53 -23.21 -6.17
N VAL A 700 -24.35 -22.89 -6.74
CA VAL A 700 -23.82 -23.49 -7.98
C VAL A 700 -23.03 -24.77 -7.67
N LEU A 701 -22.17 -24.74 -6.65
CA LEU A 701 -21.33 -25.87 -6.22
C LEU A 701 -22.15 -27.02 -5.62
N ARG A 702 -23.38 -26.77 -5.18
CA ARG A 702 -24.34 -27.82 -4.76
C ARG A 702 -24.99 -28.56 -5.94
N GLN A 703 -24.88 -28.07 -7.17
CA GLN A 703 -25.48 -28.70 -8.36
C GLN A 703 -24.47 -29.60 -9.09
N PRO A 704 -24.92 -30.57 -9.90
CA PRO A 704 -24.06 -31.24 -10.87
C PRO A 704 -23.37 -30.24 -11.80
N PRO A 705 -22.11 -30.46 -12.21
CA PRO A 705 -21.28 -31.65 -11.95
C PRO A 705 -20.52 -31.62 -10.61
N TYR A 706 -20.73 -30.61 -9.74
CA TYR A 706 -19.94 -30.41 -8.52
C TYR A 706 -20.43 -31.23 -7.32
N GLY A 707 -21.75 -31.18 -7.03
CA GLY A 707 -22.40 -31.96 -5.98
C GLY A 707 -21.94 -31.71 -4.52
N LEU A 708 -21.20 -30.62 -4.26
CA LEU A 708 -20.59 -30.37 -2.95
C LEU A 708 -21.61 -30.04 -1.85
N THR A 709 -21.35 -30.49 -0.62
CA THR A 709 -22.18 -30.14 0.54
C THR A 709 -21.92 -28.70 1.02
N PRO A 710 -22.85 -28.06 1.77
CA PRO A 710 -22.59 -26.77 2.40
C PRO A 710 -21.34 -26.78 3.28
N ASP A 711 -21.10 -27.87 4.03
CA ASP A 711 -19.97 -28.00 4.94
C ASP A 711 -18.63 -28.10 4.19
N GLN A 712 -18.59 -28.82 3.06
CA GLN A 712 -17.42 -28.85 2.18
C GLN A 712 -17.12 -27.44 1.61
N VAL A 713 -18.16 -26.70 1.19
CA VAL A 713 -18.01 -25.31 0.74
C VAL A 713 -17.53 -24.39 1.88
N VAL A 714 -17.97 -24.61 3.12
CA VAL A 714 -17.48 -23.88 4.30
C VAL A 714 -16.02 -24.21 4.59
N ALA A 715 -15.58 -25.46 4.51
CA ALA A 715 -14.19 -25.86 4.77
C ALA A 715 -13.21 -25.21 3.78
N ILE A 716 -13.55 -25.23 2.49
CA ILE A 716 -12.80 -24.54 1.41
C ILE A 716 -12.77 -23.01 1.64
N ALA A 717 -13.85 -22.44 2.17
CA ALA A 717 -13.98 -21.00 2.38
C ALA A 717 -13.36 -20.48 3.70
N SER A 718 -13.23 -21.33 4.73
CA SER A 718 -12.74 -20.97 6.08
C SER A 718 -11.22 -21.08 6.17
N ASN A 719 -10.55 -20.41 5.23
CA ASN A 719 -9.10 -20.42 5.08
C ASN A 719 -8.62 -19.06 4.53
N ASN A 720 -7.37 -18.70 4.80
CA ASN A 720 -6.75 -17.52 4.20
C ASN A 720 -6.76 -17.65 2.66
N GLY A 721 -7.44 -16.72 2.00
CA GLY A 721 -7.64 -16.77 0.54
C GLY A 721 -8.84 -17.61 0.06
N GLY A 722 -9.78 -18.01 0.93
CA GLY A 722 -10.92 -18.90 0.60
C GLY A 722 -11.75 -18.53 -0.65
N LYS A 723 -11.82 -17.25 -1.05
CA LYS A 723 -12.36 -16.85 -2.38
C LYS A 723 -11.63 -17.54 -3.54
N GLN A 724 -10.30 -17.48 -3.53
CA GLN A 724 -9.47 -18.09 -4.58
C GLN A 724 -9.55 -19.61 -4.53
N ALA A 725 -9.72 -20.21 -3.35
CA ALA A 725 -9.98 -21.63 -3.21
C ALA A 725 -11.30 -22.02 -3.93
N LEU A 726 -12.43 -21.37 -3.59
CA LEU A 726 -13.73 -21.62 -4.22
C LEU A 726 -13.74 -21.36 -5.74
N GLU A 727 -13.16 -20.24 -6.19
CA GLU A 727 -13.05 -19.92 -7.62
C GLU A 727 -12.17 -20.93 -8.39
N THR A 728 -11.18 -21.54 -7.71
CA THR A 728 -10.34 -22.59 -8.30
C THR A 728 -11.02 -23.96 -8.29
N VAL A 729 -11.74 -24.31 -7.23
CA VAL A 729 -12.57 -25.54 -7.17
C VAL A 729 -13.65 -25.51 -8.25
N GLN A 730 -14.35 -24.38 -8.42
CA GLN A 730 -15.32 -24.21 -9.52
C GLN A 730 -14.69 -24.43 -10.90
N ARG A 731 -13.44 -24.02 -11.11
CA ARG A 731 -12.73 -24.17 -12.38
C ARG A 731 -12.15 -25.57 -12.59
N LEU A 732 -11.61 -26.19 -11.54
CA LEU A 732 -10.76 -27.39 -11.65
C LEU A 732 -11.40 -28.70 -11.20
N LEU A 733 -12.40 -28.70 -10.30
CA LEU A 733 -13.05 -29.95 -9.88
C LEU A 733 -13.60 -30.75 -11.09
N PRO A 734 -14.33 -30.14 -12.07
CA PRO A 734 -14.83 -30.88 -13.23
C PRO A 734 -13.74 -31.39 -14.18
N VAL A 735 -12.50 -30.88 -14.05
CA VAL A 735 -11.33 -31.29 -14.86
C VAL A 735 -10.54 -32.38 -14.14
N LEU A 736 -10.35 -32.25 -12.83
CA LEU A 736 -9.63 -33.21 -12.00
C LEU A 736 -10.42 -34.51 -11.77
N CYS A 737 -11.75 -34.49 -11.91
CA CYS A 737 -12.57 -35.70 -11.93
C CYS A 737 -12.56 -36.45 -13.28
N GLN A 738 -11.83 -35.96 -14.29
CA GLN A 738 -11.68 -36.61 -15.60
C GLN A 738 -10.29 -37.23 -15.78
N PRO A 739 -10.12 -38.22 -16.68
CA PRO A 739 -8.80 -38.69 -17.09
C PRO A 739 -7.93 -37.53 -17.62
N PRO A 740 -6.61 -37.52 -17.35
CA PRO A 740 -5.83 -38.57 -16.69
C PRO A 740 -5.85 -38.54 -15.15
N TYR A 741 -6.54 -37.58 -14.52
CA TYR A 741 -6.46 -37.34 -13.07
C TYR A 741 -7.37 -38.28 -12.27
N SER A 742 -8.63 -38.41 -12.69
CA SER A 742 -9.64 -39.33 -12.11
C SER A 742 -9.84 -39.18 -10.59
N LEU A 743 -9.68 -37.97 -10.05
CA LEU A 743 -9.89 -37.69 -8.62
C LEU A 743 -11.37 -37.71 -8.24
N ILE A 744 -11.71 -38.18 -7.04
CA ILE A 744 -13.07 -38.01 -6.50
C ILE A 744 -13.25 -36.60 -5.91
N PRO A 745 -14.48 -36.03 -5.87
CA PRO A 745 -14.72 -34.70 -5.32
C PRO A 745 -14.15 -34.50 -3.90
N ASP A 746 -14.27 -35.50 -3.02
CA ASP A 746 -13.79 -35.43 -1.64
C ASP A 746 -12.26 -35.25 -1.55
N GLN A 747 -11.48 -35.85 -2.47
CA GLN A 747 -10.03 -35.61 -2.58
C GLN A 747 -9.73 -34.18 -3.03
N VAL A 748 -10.52 -33.63 -3.97
CA VAL A 748 -10.40 -32.23 -4.41
C VAL A 748 -10.75 -31.27 -3.26
N VAL A 749 -11.75 -31.60 -2.43
CA VAL A 749 -12.11 -30.82 -1.24
C VAL A 749 -11.00 -30.87 -0.19
N ALA A 750 -10.37 -32.01 0.07
CA ALA A 750 -9.27 -32.13 1.03
C ALA A 750 -8.08 -31.22 0.64
N ILE A 751 -7.67 -31.25 -0.63
CA ILE A 751 -6.63 -30.36 -1.18
C ILE A 751 -7.07 -28.88 -1.09
N ALA A 752 -8.36 -28.60 -1.29
CA ALA A 752 -8.91 -27.25 -1.31
C ALA A 752 -9.23 -26.65 0.07
N SER A 753 -9.23 -27.44 1.14
CA SER A 753 -9.59 -27.01 2.51
C SER A 753 -8.38 -26.55 3.34
N ASN A 754 -7.30 -26.15 2.66
CA ASN A 754 -6.01 -25.78 3.23
C ASN A 754 -5.55 -24.38 2.78
N ILE A 755 -4.68 -23.73 3.57
CA ILE A 755 -4.03 -22.48 3.17
C ILE A 755 -3.22 -22.71 1.88
N GLY A 756 -3.44 -21.85 0.89
CA GLY A 756 -2.80 -21.96 -0.43
C GLY A 756 -3.55 -22.82 -1.45
N ALA A 757 -4.72 -23.39 -1.11
CA ALA A 757 -5.59 -24.26 -1.93
C ALA A 757 -5.55 -24.03 -3.47
N LYS A 758 -5.66 -22.78 -3.94
CA LYS A 758 -5.56 -22.44 -5.37
C LYS A 758 -4.25 -22.96 -5.99
N GLN A 759 -3.12 -22.64 -5.36
CA GLN A 759 -1.80 -23.04 -5.80
C GLN A 759 -1.60 -24.55 -5.66
N SER A 760 -2.17 -25.17 -4.64
CA SER A 760 -2.16 -26.63 -4.46
C SER A 760 -2.89 -27.34 -5.60
N LEU A 761 -4.13 -26.94 -5.92
CA LEU A 761 -4.91 -27.50 -7.04
C LEU A 761 -4.25 -27.25 -8.40
N GLU A 762 -3.75 -26.03 -8.66
CA GLU A 762 -3.00 -25.70 -9.89
C GLU A 762 -1.69 -26.52 -10.00
N THR A 763 -1.05 -26.85 -8.88
CA THR A 763 0.17 -27.69 -8.86
C THR A 763 -0.15 -29.17 -9.02
N VAL A 764 -1.24 -29.68 -8.43
CA VAL A 764 -1.73 -31.06 -8.63
C VAL A 764 -2.11 -31.28 -10.09
N GLN A 765 -2.83 -30.33 -10.71
CA GLN A 765 -3.14 -30.38 -12.14
C GLN A 765 -1.85 -30.44 -13.01
N ARG A 766 -0.79 -29.73 -12.62
CA ARG A 766 0.48 -29.74 -13.36
C ARG A 766 1.33 -30.98 -13.11
N LEU A 767 1.40 -31.47 -11.86
CA LEU A 767 2.43 -32.42 -11.42
C LEU A 767 1.92 -33.85 -11.17
N LEU A 768 0.63 -34.08 -10.91
CA LEU A 768 0.11 -35.44 -10.70
C LEU A 768 0.41 -36.36 -11.91
N PRO A 769 0.18 -35.96 -13.18
CA PRO A 769 0.50 -36.80 -14.33
C PRO A 769 2.00 -37.01 -14.56
N VAL A 770 2.86 -36.21 -13.93
CA VAL A 770 4.34 -36.31 -14.01
C VAL A 770 4.88 -37.20 -12.91
N LEU A 771 4.41 -37.01 -11.67
CA LEU A 771 4.82 -37.77 -10.49
C LEU A 771 4.34 -39.23 -10.52
N CYS A 772 3.26 -39.53 -11.27
CA CYS A 772 2.82 -40.91 -11.50
C CYS A 772 3.63 -41.66 -12.57
N GLN A 773 4.56 -41.00 -13.27
CA GLN A 773 5.39 -41.61 -14.31
C GLN A 773 6.82 -41.87 -13.80
N PRO A 774 7.57 -42.79 -14.43
CA PRO A 774 9.01 -42.93 -14.18
C PRO A 774 9.75 -41.60 -14.44
N PRO A 775 10.77 -41.24 -13.63
CA PRO A 775 11.40 -42.04 -12.57
C PRO A 775 10.71 -41.94 -11.19
N TYR A 776 9.58 -41.25 -11.06
CA TYR A 776 8.94 -40.98 -9.76
C TYR A 776 8.05 -42.12 -9.28
N GLY A 777 7.17 -42.63 -10.15
CA GLY A 777 6.33 -43.80 -9.88
C GLY A 777 5.37 -43.68 -8.69
N LEU A 778 4.99 -42.46 -8.28
CA LEU A 778 4.07 -42.25 -7.17
C LEU A 778 2.63 -42.61 -7.53
N THR A 779 1.89 -43.16 -6.59
CA THR A 779 0.45 -43.35 -6.70
C THR A 779 -0.31 -42.03 -6.55
N THR A 780 -1.51 -41.97 -7.12
CA THR A 780 -2.44 -40.84 -6.97
C THR A 780 -2.68 -40.47 -5.50
N ASP A 781 -2.89 -41.47 -4.63
CA ASP A 781 -3.14 -41.25 -3.20
C ASP A 781 -1.92 -40.67 -2.46
N GLN A 782 -0.69 -41.08 -2.81
CA GLN A 782 0.53 -40.46 -2.26
C GLN A 782 0.67 -39.00 -2.71
N VAL A 783 0.33 -38.67 -3.96
CA VAL A 783 0.31 -37.27 -4.44
C VAL A 783 -0.74 -36.44 -3.71
N ILE A 784 -1.93 -37.01 -3.42
CA ILE A 784 -2.99 -36.35 -2.65
C ILE A 784 -2.60 -36.15 -1.18
N ALA A 785 -1.93 -37.12 -0.56
CA ALA A 785 -1.44 -37.00 0.82
C ALA A 785 -0.45 -35.82 0.96
N ILE A 786 0.45 -35.64 -0.01
CA ILE A 786 1.33 -34.46 -0.08
C ILE A 786 0.52 -33.18 -0.35
N ALA A 787 -0.48 -33.26 -1.25
CA ALA A 787 -1.29 -32.12 -1.67
C ALA A 787 -2.23 -31.56 -0.57
N SER A 788 -2.62 -32.37 0.41
CA SER A 788 -3.68 -32.06 1.40
C SER A 788 -3.19 -31.46 2.72
N ASN A 789 -1.99 -30.85 2.72
CA ASN A 789 -1.37 -30.17 3.87
C ASN A 789 -0.99 -28.71 3.55
N GLY A 790 -0.64 -27.92 4.57
CA GLY A 790 -0.20 -26.53 4.41
C GLY A 790 1.05 -26.38 3.52
N GLY A 791 1.00 -25.45 2.57
CA GLY A 791 2.12 -25.15 1.67
C GLY A 791 2.38 -26.20 0.58
N SER A 792 1.42 -27.07 0.29
CA SER A 792 1.65 -28.30 -0.51
C SER A 792 2.16 -28.11 -1.94
N LYS A 793 1.94 -26.95 -2.60
CA LYS A 793 2.65 -26.60 -3.86
C LYS A 793 4.17 -26.79 -3.71
N GLN A 794 4.72 -26.23 -2.64
CA GLN A 794 6.15 -26.25 -2.37
C GLN A 794 6.63 -27.64 -1.97
N ALA A 795 5.80 -28.44 -1.31
CA ALA A 795 6.10 -29.85 -1.03
C ALA A 795 6.16 -30.67 -2.33
N LEU A 796 5.17 -30.56 -3.22
CA LEU A 796 5.13 -31.26 -4.51
C LEU A 796 6.30 -30.86 -5.44
N GLU A 797 6.61 -29.57 -5.55
CA GLU A 797 7.77 -29.06 -6.31
C GLU A 797 9.10 -29.57 -5.72
N THR A 798 9.18 -29.71 -4.39
CA THR A 798 10.37 -30.25 -3.70
C THR A 798 10.50 -31.76 -3.85
N VAL A 799 9.38 -32.51 -3.85
CA VAL A 799 9.35 -33.95 -4.15
C VAL A 799 9.78 -34.20 -5.59
N GLN A 800 9.28 -33.42 -6.55
CA GLN A 800 9.72 -33.51 -7.95
C GLN A 800 11.23 -33.26 -8.10
N ARG A 801 11.81 -32.33 -7.32
CA ARG A 801 13.25 -32.03 -7.36
C ARG A 801 14.11 -33.08 -6.62
N LEU A 802 13.67 -33.55 -5.46
CA LEU A 802 14.52 -34.32 -4.52
C LEU A 802 14.24 -35.81 -4.48
N LEU A 803 13.06 -36.32 -4.84
CA LEU A 803 12.76 -37.77 -4.78
C LEU A 803 13.75 -38.58 -5.64
N PRO A 804 14.04 -38.23 -6.91
CA PRO A 804 15.00 -38.98 -7.73
C PRO A 804 16.44 -38.93 -7.20
N VAL A 805 16.78 -37.93 -6.38
CA VAL A 805 18.10 -37.78 -5.76
C VAL A 805 18.18 -38.60 -4.47
N LEU A 806 17.22 -38.42 -3.56
CA LEU A 806 17.17 -39.08 -2.26
C LEU A 806 17.02 -40.60 -2.35
N CYS A 807 16.42 -41.12 -3.42
CA CYS A 807 16.29 -42.56 -3.65
C CYS A 807 17.53 -43.22 -4.26
N GLN A 808 18.54 -42.44 -4.67
CA GLN A 808 19.79 -42.95 -5.24
C GLN A 808 20.90 -43.04 -4.18
N PRO A 809 21.95 -43.86 -4.41
CA PRO A 809 23.18 -43.79 -3.62
C PRO A 809 23.81 -42.39 -3.72
N PRO A 810 24.38 -41.83 -2.63
CA PRO A 810 24.65 -42.49 -1.34
C PRO A 810 23.47 -42.45 -0.34
N TYR A 811 22.35 -41.82 -0.68
CA TYR A 811 21.30 -41.47 0.27
C TYR A 811 20.33 -42.62 0.61
N GLY A 812 19.86 -43.34 -0.42
CA GLY A 812 19.15 -44.62 -0.27
C GLY A 812 17.83 -44.60 0.52
N LEU A 813 17.07 -43.49 0.50
CA LEU A 813 15.71 -43.45 1.05
C LEU A 813 14.71 -44.15 0.12
N THR A 814 13.60 -44.68 0.66
CA THR A 814 12.51 -45.18 -0.18
C THR A 814 11.55 -44.06 -0.60
N PRO A 815 10.84 -44.20 -1.74
CA PRO A 815 9.79 -43.24 -2.14
C PRO A 815 8.73 -43.04 -1.05
N ASP A 816 8.32 -44.10 -0.35
CA ASP A 816 7.36 -44.00 0.77
C ASP A 816 7.88 -43.14 1.93
N GLN A 817 9.17 -43.21 2.26
CA GLN A 817 9.77 -42.35 3.27
C GLN A 817 9.78 -40.88 2.83
N VAL A 818 10.12 -40.61 1.56
CA VAL A 818 10.07 -39.26 0.98
C VAL A 818 8.63 -38.71 1.00
N VAL A 819 7.64 -39.52 0.64
CA VAL A 819 6.21 -39.16 0.72
C VAL A 819 5.78 -38.91 2.17
N ALA A 820 6.16 -39.75 3.12
CA ALA A 820 5.78 -39.61 4.53
C ALA A 820 6.29 -38.30 5.16
N ILE A 821 7.51 -37.86 4.79
CA ILE A 821 8.07 -36.55 5.18
C ILE A 821 7.35 -35.40 4.48
N ALA A 822 7.04 -35.56 3.18
CA ALA A 822 6.38 -34.54 2.37
C ALA A 822 4.90 -34.33 2.74
N SER A 823 4.25 -35.34 3.31
CA SER A 823 2.82 -35.36 3.69
C SER A 823 2.58 -34.83 5.12
N GLN A 824 3.38 -33.86 5.54
CA GLN A 824 3.25 -33.12 6.81
C GLN A 824 3.24 -31.62 6.52
N ASP A 825 2.68 -30.82 7.41
CA ASP A 825 2.80 -29.35 7.36
C ASP A 825 4.28 -28.93 7.32
N GLY A 826 4.65 -28.12 6.34
CA GLY A 826 6.04 -27.72 6.11
C GLY A 826 6.93 -28.81 5.47
N GLY A 827 6.35 -29.84 4.83
CA GLY A 827 7.08 -30.98 4.23
C GLY A 827 8.28 -30.61 3.34
N LYS A 828 8.23 -29.49 2.61
CA LYS A 828 9.42 -28.94 1.90
C LYS A 828 10.60 -28.72 2.84
N GLN A 829 10.39 -28.02 3.95
CA GLN A 829 11.44 -27.70 4.93
C GLN A 829 11.99 -28.97 5.59
N ALA A 830 11.15 -29.97 5.83
CA ALA A 830 11.58 -31.27 6.35
C ALA A 830 12.45 -32.03 5.33
N LEU A 831 12.04 -32.10 4.06
CA LEU A 831 12.83 -32.71 2.97
C LEU A 831 14.16 -31.97 2.72
N GLU A 832 14.15 -30.64 2.65
CA GLU A 832 15.37 -29.85 2.45
C GLU A 832 16.33 -30.00 3.65
N SER A 833 15.82 -30.13 4.87
CA SER A 833 16.63 -30.38 6.08
C SER A 833 17.22 -31.79 6.11
N ILE A 834 16.48 -32.80 5.65
CA ILE A 834 17.00 -34.17 5.49
C ILE A 834 18.04 -34.24 4.37
N PHE A 835 17.78 -33.62 3.21
CA PHE A 835 18.76 -33.58 2.11
C PHE A 835 20.06 -32.88 2.53
N ALA A 836 19.97 -31.78 3.28
CA ALA A 836 21.13 -31.14 3.88
C ALA A 836 21.84 -32.06 4.89
N GLN A 837 21.11 -32.69 5.81
CA GLN A 837 21.70 -33.60 6.81
C GLN A 837 22.37 -34.84 6.19
N LEU A 838 21.81 -35.39 5.11
CA LEU A 838 22.40 -36.55 4.43
C LEU A 838 23.58 -36.15 3.52
N SER A 839 23.66 -34.89 3.08
CA SER A 839 24.78 -34.37 2.27
C SER A 839 25.94 -33.84 3.11
N SER A 840 25.65 -33.29 4.29
CA SER A 840 26.64 -32.82 5.27
C SER A 840 26.16 -33.16 6.69
N PRO A 841 26.50 -34.35 7.22
CA PRO A 841 25.95 -34.84 8.47
C PRO A 841 26.45 -34.08 9.69
N ASP A 842 25.53 -33.39 10.36
CA ASP A 842 25.71 -32.85 11.70
C ASP A 842 26.01 -33.98 12.72
N PRO A 843 27.06 -33.88 13.55
CA PRO A 843 27.44 -34.92 14.50
C PRO A 843 26.32 -35.35 15.47
N ALA A 844 25.41 -34.45 15.85
CA ALA A 844 24.31 -34.76 16.77
C ALA A 844 23.21 -35.65 16.14
N LEU A 845 23.15 -35.67 14.80
CA LEU A 845 22.20 -36.48 14.02
C LEU A 845 22.88 -37.64 13.27
N ALA A 846 24.20 -37.61 13.09
CA ALA A 846 24.98 -38.67 12.44
C ALA A 846 24.92 -40.03 13.18
N ALA A 847 24.53 -40.04 14.45
CA ALA A 847 24.31 -41.25 15.25
C ALA A 847 22.94 -41.92 15.02
N LEU A 848 22.07 -41.36 14.17
CA LEU A 848 20.75 -41.91 13.86
C LEU A 848 20.74 -42.60 12.48
N THR A 849 20.06 -43.75 12.40
CA THR A 849 19.78 -44.40 11.11
C THR A 849 18.81 -43.57 10.27
N ASN A 850 18.81 -43.79 8.95
CA ASN A 850 17.87 -43.15 8.02
C ASN A 850 16.41 -43.27 8.51
N ASP A 851 15.98 -44.45 8.97
CA ASP A 851 14.62 -44.67 9.48
C ASP A 851 14.32 -43.81 10.72
N ARG A 852 15.29 -43.63 11.62
CA ARG A 852 15.14 -42.77 12.82
C ARG A 852 15.16 -41.28 12.47
N LEU A 853 15.90 -40.88 11.43
CA LEU A 853 15.89 -39.51 10.88
C LEU A 853 14.54 -39.20 10.18
N VAL A 854 14.04 -40.11 9.35
CA VAL A 854 12.72 -40.04 8.71
C VAL A 854 11.64 -39.94 9.78
N ALA A 855 11.66 -40.81 10.80
CA ALA A 855 10.69 -40.79 11.90
C ALA A 855 10.72 -39.47 12.69
N LEU A 856 11.90 -38.89 12.92
CA LEU A 856 12.05 -37.60 13.60
C LEU A 856 11.45 -36.45 12.76
N ALA A 857 11.70 -36.44 11.44
CA ALA A 857 11.14 -35.44 10.53
C ALA A 857 9.62 -35.60 10.34
N CYS A 858 9.10 -36.83 10.30
CA CYS A 858 7.65 -37.08 10.25
C CYS A 858 6.92 -36.71 11.56
N LEU A 859 7.65 -36.63 12.69
CA LEU A 859 7.08 -36.28 14.00
C LEU A 859 7.05 -34.77 14.29
N GLY A 860 7.98 -33.99 13.73
CA GLY A 860 8.08 -32.56 14.02
C GLY A 860 8.91 -31.74 13.03
N GLY A 861 9.04 -32.23 11.80
CA GLY A 861 9.64 -31.54 10.66
C GLY A 861 11.07 -31.02 10.89
N ARG A 862 11.37 -29.90 10.25
CA ARG A 862 12.61 -29.15 10.46
C ARG A 862 12.81 -28.71 11.93
N PRO A 863 11.80 -28.21 12.67
CA PRO A 863 11.98 -27.83 14.08
C PRO A 863 12.51 -28.98 14.96
N ALA A 864 12.05 -30.21 14.77
CA ALA A 864 12.56 -31.37 15.53
C ALA A 864 14.02 -31.72 15.18
N LEU A 865 14.40 -31.62 13.90
CA LEU A 865 15.80 -31.81 13.47
C LEU A 865 16.71 -30.71 14.05
N ASP A 866 16.32 -29.43 13.89
CA ASP A 866 17.07 -28.28 14.40
C ASP A 866 17.16 -28.27 15.94
N ALA A 867 16.16 -28.83 16.65
CA ALA A 867 16.18 -28.97 18.11
C ALA A 867 17.22 -30.00 18.60
N VAL A 868 17.41 -31.09 17.85
CA VAL A 868 18.47 -32.09 18.16
C VAL A 868 19.85 -31.53 17.82
N LYS A 869 20.03 -30.88 16.67
CA LYS A 869 21.29 -30.19 16.31
C LYS A 869 21.74 -29.16 17.36
N LYS A 870 20.78 -28.45 17.95
CA LYS A 870 21.03 -27.42 18.98
C LYS A 870 21.08 -27.96 20.41
N GLY A 871 20.98 -29.28 20.61
CA GLY A 871 21.05 -29.91 21.93
C GLY A 871 19.98 -29.45 22.92
N LEU A 872 18.78 -29.09 22.45
CA LEU A 872 17.73 -28.54 23.31
C LEU A 872 17.24 -29.57 24.35
N PRO A 873 16.70 -29.15 25.53
CA PRO A 873 16.39 -30.06 26.65
C PRO A 873 15.46 -31.25 26.35
N HIS A 874 14.67 -31.19 25.27
CA HIS A 874 13.79 -32.27 24.84
C HIS A 874 14.34 -33.16 23.71
N ALA A 875 15.54 -32.84 23.17
CA ALA A 875 16.21 -33.69 22.20
C ALA A 875 16.39 -35.14 22.69
N PRO A 876 16.81 -35.42 23.94
CA PRO A 876 16.88 -36.79 24.46
C PRO A 876 15.51 -37.50 24.44
N ALA A 877 14.43 -36.81 24.80
CA ALA A 877 13.08 -37.38 24.82
C ALA A 877 12.54 -37.66 23.41
N LEU A 878 12.85 -36.80 22.43
CA LEU A 878 12.53 -37.05 21.01
C LEU A 878 13.30 -38.27 20.49
N VAL A 879 14.60 -38.35 20.78
CA VAL A 879 15.47 -39.48 20.39
C VAL A 879 15.03 -40.78 21.04
N THR A 880 14.73 -40.82 22.35
CA THR A 880 14.17 -42.01 23.01
C THR A 880 12.86 -42.47 22.36
N ARG A 881 12.03 -41.54 21.87
CA ARG A 881 10.75 -41.87 21.22
C ARG A 881 10.89 -42.41 19.79
N THR A 882 11.94 -42.03 19.05
CA THR A 882 12.26 -42.69 17.76
C THR A 882 12.85 -44.08 17.97
N HIS A 883 13.70 -44.27 18.98
CA HIS A 883 14.21 -45.58 19.37
C HIS A 883 13.07 -46.53 19.79
N ASN A 884 12.12 -46.06 20.60
CA ASN A 884 10.95 -46.85 21.03
C ASN A 884 9.90 -47.08 19.92
N ARG A 885 10.05 -46.48 18.73
CA ARG A 885 9.18 -46.73 17.56
C ARG A 885 9.86 -47.53 16.44
N VAL A 886 11.19 -47.62 16.44
CA VAL A 886 11.98 -48.34 15.43
C VAL A 886 13.01 -49.25 16.13
N PRO A 887 12.61 -50.49 16.48
CA PRO A 887 13.54 -51.56 16.83
C PRO A 887 14.57 -51.75 15.71
N GLU A 888 15.80 -52.12 16.07
CA GLU A 888 16.86 -52.33 15.08
C GLU A 888 16.60 -53.59 14.24
N GLY A 889 16.46 -53.39 12.92
CA GLY A 889 16.45 -54.47 11.93
C GLY A 889 15.12 -55.20 11.74
N THR A 890 14.12 -54.58 11.10
CA THR A 890 13.11 -55.31 10.30
C THR A 890 12.33 -54.39 9.37
N ALA A 891 12.28 -54.71 8.08
CA ALA A 891 11.54 -53.92 7.07
C ALA A 891 10.01 -53.93 7.24
N HIS A 892 9.47 -54.82 8.09
CA HIS A 892 8.03 -54.99 8.28
C HIS A 892 7.32 -53.79 8.95
N LEU A 893 8.03 -52.90 9.66
CA LEU A 893 7.40 -51.76 10.36
C LEU A 893 7.15 -50.51 9.50
N VAL A 894 7.68 -50.47 8.27
CA VAL A 894 7.26 -49.48 7.27
C VAL A 894 5.82 -49.76 6.83
N ALA A 895 5.43 -51.03 6.76
CA ALA A 895 4.05 -51.43 6.47
C ALA A 895 3.06 -50.97 7.56
N ASP A 896 3.46 -51.01 8.85
CA ASP A 896 2.64 -50.55 9.98
C ASP A 896 2.44 -49.01 9.94
N HIS A 897 3.50 -48.23 9.69
CA HIS A 897 3.35 -46.77 9.52
C HIS A 897 2.53 -46.42 8.26
N ALA A 898 2.74 -47.11 7.14
CA ALA A 898 1.92 -46.94 5.94
C ALA A 898 0.48 -47.39 6.16
N GLN A 899 0.22 -48.40 7.00
CA GLN A 899 -1.12 -48.82 7.40
C GLN A 899 -1.80 -47.78 8.29
N VAL A 900 -1.09 -47.20 9.26
CA VAL A 900 -1.57 -46.06 10.05
C VAL A 900 -1.94 -44.88 9.14
N VAL A 901 -1.10 -44.53 8.15
CA VAL A 901 -1.41 -43.45 7.20
C VAL A 901 -2.58 -43.80 6.28
N ARG A 902 -2.68 -45.04 5.76
CA ARG A 902 -3.82 -45.50 4.95
C ARG A 902 -5.13 -45.52 5.76
N VAL A 903 -5.10 -45.95 7.02
CA VAL A 903 -6.27 -45.96 7.91
C VAL A 903 -6.69 -44.52 8.22
N LEU A 904 -5.77 -43.66 8.67
CA LEU A 904 -6.10 -42.26 8.97
C LEU A 904 -6.60 -41.51 7.73
N GLY A 905 -5.95 -41.69 6.57
CA GLY A 905 -6.39 -41.13 5.29
C GLY A 905 -7.75 -41.65 4.83
N PHE A 906 -8.06 -42.92 5.10
CA PHE A 906 -9.39 -43.50 4.82
C PHE A 906 -10.48 -42.82 5.64
N PHE A 907 -10.27 -42.60 6.95
CA PHE A 907 -11.23 -41.86 7.78
C PHE A 907 -11.30 -40.36 7.43
N GLN A 908 -10.20 -39.72 7.02
CA GLN A 908 -10.18 -38.34 6.52
C GLN A 908 -10.96 -38.16 5.20
N CYS A 909 -11.04 -39.19 4.37
CA CYS A 909 -11.65 -39.16 3.05
C CYS A 909 -12.99 -39.94 2.96
N HIS A 910 -13.61 -40.30 4.08
CA HIS A 910 -14.84 -41.12 4.08
C HIS A 910 -16.11 -40.27 4.01
N SER A 911 -16.94 -40.48 2.99
CA SER A 911 -18.16 -39.70 2.77
C SER A 911 -19.32 -40.00 3.75
N HIS A 912 -19.19 -41.00 4.65
CA HIS A 912 -20.24 -41.44 5.59
C HIS A 912 -19.66 -41.84 6.96
N PRO A 913 -19.64 -40.93 7.96
CA PRO A 913 -18.90 -41.13 9.21
C PRO A 913 -19.41 -42.29 10.07
N ALA A 914 -20.72 -42.56 10.05
CA ALA A 914 -21.34 -43.65 10.83
C ALA A 914 -21.05 -45.06 10.28
N GLN A 915 -20.66 -45.18 9.00
CA GLN A 915 -20.34 -46.47 8.35
C GLN A 915 -18.82 -46.70 8.25
N ALA A 916 -18.03 -45.61 8.24
CA ALA A 916 -16.58 -45.62 8.13
C ALA A 916 -15.87 -46.59 9.09
N PHE A 917 -16.38 -46.75 10.32
CA PHE A 917 -15.78 -47.68 11.28
C PHE A 917 -15.95 -49.15 10.86
N HIS A 918 -17.11 -49.52 10.32
CA HIS A 918 -17.37 -50.90 9.87
C HIS A 918 -16.64 -51.20 8.55
N GLU A 919 -16.66 -50.26 7.60
CA GLU A 919 -15.93 -50.37 6.34
C GLU A 919 -14.41 -50.42 6.56
N ALA A 920 -13.86 -49.67 7.53
CA ALA A 920 -12.44 -49.75 7.87
C ALA A 920 -12.04 -51.12 8.43
N MET A 921 -12.86 -51.71 9.32
CA MET A 921 -12.60 -53.06 9.84
C MET A 921 -12.56 -54.09 8.71
N THR A 922 -13.49 -54.02 7.75
CA THR A 922 -13.52 -54.92 6.59
C THR A 922 -12.37 -54.66 5.61
N ARG A 923 -12.07 -53.39 5.31
CA ARG A 923 -11.09 -52.98 4.28
C ARG A 923 -9.63 -53.12 4.71
N PHE A 924 -9.36 -53.10 6.01
CA PHE A 924 -8.01 -53.28 6.58
C PHE A 924 -7.85 -54.57 7.38
N GLU A 925 -8.86 -55.46 7.38
CA GLU A 925 -8.89 -56.74 8.11
C GLU A 925 -8.60 -56.58 9.62
N MET A 926 -9.07 -55.48 10.22
CA MET A 926 -8.82 -55.13 11.63
C MET A 926 -10.04 -55.35 12.51
N SER A 927 -9.84 -55.84 13.74
CA SER A 927 -10.88 -55.82 14.77
C SER A 927 -11.10 -54.41 15.33
N ARG A 928 -12.30 -54.13 15.87
CA ARG A 928 -12.60 -52.86 16.55
C ARG A 928 -11.59 -52.54 17.64
N GLU A 929 -11.20 -53.55 18.42
CA GLU A 929 -10.19 -53.43 19.48
C GLU A 929 -8.84 -52.94 18.93
N GLY A 930 -8.37 -53.54 17.83
CA GLY A 930 -7.11 -53.15 17.16
C GLY A 930 -7.16 -51.75 16.57
N LEU A 931 -8.30 -51.37 15.97
CA LEU A 931 -8.52 -50.05 15.37
C LEU A 931 -8.56 -48.95 16.45
N LEU A 932 -9.22 -49.21 17.59
CA LEU A 932 -9.21 -48.33 18.76
C LEU A 932 -7.85 -48.28 19.49
N GLN A 933 -7.02 -49.32 19.40
CA GLN A 933 -5.63 -49.27 19.86
C GLN A 933 -4.76 -48.43 18.92
N LEU A 934 -4.97 -48.52 17.59
CA LEU A 934 -4.29 -47.71 16.59
C LEU A 934 -4.57 -46.21 16.82
N PHE A 935 -5.83 -45.81 16.97
CA PHE A 935 -6.19 -44.42 17.27
C PHE A 935 -5.58 -43.90 18.58
N ARG A 936 -5.63 -44.70 19.66
CA ARG A 936 -4.97 -44.37 20.94
C ARG A 936 -3.44 -44.20 20.79
N ARG A 937 -2.78 -44.99 19.94
CA ARG A 937 -1.34 -44.86 19.63
C ARG A 937 -0.97 -43.56 18.89
N VAL A 938 -1.91 -42.94 18.17
CA VAL A 938 -1.71 -41.70 17.40
C VAL A 938 -2.39 -40.46 18.00
N GLY A 939 -3.01 -40.57 19.18
CA GLY A 939 -3.59 -39.42 19.90
C GLY A 939 -4.94 -38.93 19.36
N VAL A 940 -5.60 -39.76 18.56
CA VAL A 940 -6.92 -39.54 17.96
C VAL A 940 -7.96 -40.30 18.79
N THR A 941 -9.13 -39.70 19.03
CA THR A 941 -10.27 -40.42 19.65
C THR A 941 -11.16 -41.06 18.58
N GLU A 942 -11.96 -42.06 18.96
CA GLU A 942 -12.92 -42.70 18.05
C GLU A 942 -13.87 -41.67 17.40
N LEU A 943 -14.34 -40.69 18.18
CA LEU A 943 -15.24 -39.63 17.72
C LEU A 943 -14.57 -38.70 16.68
N GLU A 944 -13.29 -38.37 16.87
CA GLU A 944 -12.53 -37.52 15.93
C GLU A 944 -12.07 -38.24 14.66
N ALA A 945 -11.87 -39.56 14.73
CA ALA A 945 -11.69 -40.37 13.54
C ALA A 945 -13.01 -40.50 12.76
N ILE A 946 -14.12 -40.75 13.45
CA ILE A 946 -15.46 -40.78 12.87
C ILE A 946 -15.80 -39.43 12.23
N SER A 947 -15.46 -38.29 12.83
CA SER A 947 -15.72 -36.97 12.24
C SER A 947 -14.73 -36.54 11.14
N GLY A 948 -13.74 -37.37 10.78
CA GLY A 948 -12.69 -37.08 9.79
C GLY A 948 -11.68 -35.97 10.18
N THR A 949 -12.00 -35.17 11.20
CA THR A 949 -11.21 -34.01 11.65
C THR A 949 -10.14 -34.41 12.66
N LEU A 950 -8.98 -34.85 12.17
CA LEU A 950 -7.86 -35.20 13.05
C LEU A 950 -7.33 -33.96 13.80
N PRO A 951 -7.07 -34.02 15.12
CA PRO A 951 -6.53 -32.90 15.88
C PRO A 951 -5.12 -32.49 15.41
N PRO A 952 -4.66 -31.25 15.63
CA PRO A 952 -3.28 -30.83 15.35
C PRO A 952 -2.24 -31.72 16.04
N ALA A 953 -1.06 -31.85 15.43
CA ALA A 953 -0.01 -32.77 15.91
C ALA A 953 0.37 -32.55 17.38
N SER A 954 0.45 -31.29 17.83
CA SER A 954 0.70 -30.90 19.23
C SER A 954 -0.40 -31.36 20.20
N GLN A 955 -1.66 -31.34 19.78
CA GLN A 955 -2.80 -31.79 20.59
C GLN A 955 -2.90 -33.32 20.65
N ARG A 956 -2.66 -34.00 19.52
CA ARG A 956 -2.51 -35.47 19.47
C ARG A 956 -1.39 -35.92 20.41
N TRP A 957 -0.24 -35.26 20.36
CA TRP A 957 0.92 -35.50 21.24
C TRP A 957 0.59 -35.34 22.72
N HIS A 958 -0.12 -34.26 23.09
CA HIS A 958 -0.54 -34.01 24.48
C HIS A 958 -1.42 -35.15 25.04
N ARG A 959 -2.33 -35.70 24.24
CA ARG A 959 -3.19 -36.82 24.65
C ARG A 959 -2.46 -38.15 24.75
N ILE A 960 -1.49 -38.41 23.85
CA ILE A 960 -0.61 -39.58 23.95
C ILE A 960 0.18 -39.52 25.27
N LEU A 961 0.66 -38.33 25.68
CA LEU A 961 1.36 -38.15 26.95
C LEU A 961 0.46 -38.43 28.18
N GLN A 962 -0.80 -37.98 28.15
CA GLN A 962 -1.78 -38.26 29.22
C GLN A 962 -2.13 -39.76 29.30
N ALA A 963 -2.38 -40.40 28.16
CA ALA A 963 -2.74 -41.83 28.09
C ALA A 963 -1.62 -42.78 28.56
N LEU A 964 -0.37 -42.32 28.57
CA LEU A 964 0.81 -43.07 29.04
C LEU A 964 1.09 -42.88 30.55
N GLY A 965 0.18 -42.26 31.31
CA GLY A 965 0.25 -42.24 32.77
C GLY A 965 1.35 -41.35 33.37
N VAL A 966 1.94 -40.45 32.57
CA VAL A 966 2.95 -39.50 33.05
C VAL A 966 2.30 -38.49 34.00
N LYS A 967 2.33 -38.80 35.30
CA LYS A 967 1.89 -37.89 36.36
C LYS A 967 2.83 -36.68 36.41
N GLY A 968 2.40 -35.57 35.82
CA GLY A 968 2.92 -34.25 36.23
C GLY A 968 2.72 -34.08 37.74
N ALA A 969 3.75 -33.60 38.43
CA ALA A 969 3.70 -33.46 39.88
C ALA A 969 2.64 -32.42 40.28
N LYS A 970 1.52 -32.89 40.86
CA LYS A 970 0.50 -32.02 41.45
C LYS A 970 1.13 -31.31 42.66
N PRO A 971 1.24 -29.97 42.70
CA PRO A 971 1.68 -29.30 43.93
C PRO A 971 0.69 -29.62 45.05
N SER A 972 1.22 -29.99 46.22
CA SER A 972 0.38 -30.45 47.33
C SER A 972 -0.48 -29.32 47.87
N SER A 973 -1.80 -29.50 47.82
CA SER A 973 -2.77 -28.52 48.30
C SER A 973 -3.05 -28.71 49.79
N ALA A 974 -2.40 -27.90 50.62
CA ALA A 974 -2.83 -27.62 51.99
C ALA A 974 -2.79 -26.09 52.21
N SER A 975 -3.83 -25.42 52.72
CA SER A 975 -5.13 -25.91 53.19
C SER A 975 -6.26 -25.52 52.23
N ALA A 976 -7.27 -26.40 52.08
CA ALA A 976 -8.55 -26.07 51.52
C ALA A 976 -9.66 -26.43 52.52
N GLN A 977 -10.60 -25.52 52.75
CA GLN A 977 -11.93 -25.89 53.22
C GLN A 977 -12.88 -25.88 52.01
N THR A 978 -13.04 -27.07 51.42
CA THR A 978 -14.12 -27.38 50.47
C THR A 978 -15.47 -27.39 51.20
N PRO A 979 -16.59 -27.11 50.52
CA PRO A 979 -17.30 -28.17 49.77
C PRO A 979 -17.83 -27.69 48.41
N SER A 980 -18.29 -28.54 47.49
CA SER A 980 -18.13 -30.00 47.28
C SER A 980 -18.41 -30.29 45.80
N GLN A 981 -17.92 -31.41 45.26
CA GLN A 981 -17.86 -31.63 43.81
C GLN A 981 -18.77 -32.79 43.35
N GLU A 982 -20.07 -32.52 43.29
CA GLU A 982 -21.10 -33.37 42.65
C GLU A 982 -21.92 -32.49 41.69
N SER A 983 -21.64 -32.56 40.38
CA SER A 983 -22.45 -31.94 39.29
C SER A 983 -21.81 -31.99 37.88
N VAL A 984 -20.79 -32.84 37.63
CA VAL A 984 -20.13 -32.93 36.31
C VAL A 984 -20.50 -34.22 35.58
N ASP A 985 -20.52 -35.36 36.27
CA ASP A 985 -20.84 -36.67 35.68
C ASP A 985 -22.36 -36.92 35.46
N ALA A 986 -23.20 -35.90 35.70
CA ALA A 986 -24.66 -35.96 35.52
C ALA A 986 -25.16 -35.35 34.18
N PHE A 987 -24.26 -34.80 33.35
CA PHE A 987 -24.63 -34.10 32.12
C PHE A 987 -24.48 -34.93 30.83
N ALA A 988 -23.83 -36.10 30.90
CA ALA A 988 -23.70 -37.02 29.77
C ALA A 988 -24.96 -37.89 29.59
N ASP A 989 -25.35 -38.62 30.65
CA ASP A 989 -26.44 -39.61 30.63
C ASP A 989 -27.85 -39.01 30.46
N SER A 990 -27.98 -37.68 30.49
CA SER A 990 -29.26 -36.99 30.29
C SER A 990 -29.57 -36.71 28.81
N LEU A 991 -28.65 -36.95 27.88
CA LEU A 991 -28.84 -36.60 26.46
C LEU A 991 -29.44 -37.73 25.60
N GLU A 992 -29.45 -38.98 26.08
CA GLU A 992 -29.94 -40.16 25.35
C GLU A 992 -31.40 -40.56 25.70
N ARG A 993 -32.17 -39.72 26.40
CA ARG A 993 -33.54 -40.09 26.87
C ARG A 993 -34.70 -39.13 26.60
N GLU A 994 -34.52 -38.02 25.88
CA GLU A 994 -35.64 -37.20 25.38
C GLU A 994 -35.68 -37.17 23.84
N LEU A 995 -35.95 -38.34 23.26
CA LEU A 995 -36.45 -38.50 21.89
C LEU A 995 -37.71 -39.37 21.88
N ASP A 996 -38.74 -38.98 22.64
CA ASP A 996 -40.11 -39.47 22.44
C ASP A 996 -41.19 -38.56 23.05
N ALA A 997 -42.30 -38.39 22.33
CA ALA A 997 -43.59 -37.80 22.74
C ALA A 997 -43.68 -36.25 23.06
N PRO A 998 -44.90 -35.63 23.05
CA PRO A 998 -45.06 -34.18 22.81
C PRO A 998 -45.74 -33.34 23.93
N SER A 999 -45.83 -32.02 23.71
CA SER A 999 -46.21 -30.97 24.68
C SER A 999 -47.71 -30.72 24.93
N PRO A 1000 -48.06 -30.23 26.14
CA PRO A 1000 -49.06 -29.16 26.40
C PRO A 1000 -48.40 -27.97 27.17
N ILE A 1001 -48.69 -26.66 26.98
CA ILE A 1001 -49.93 -25.84 26.98
C ILE A 1001 -50.35 -25.32 28.39
N HIS A 1002 -50.29 -23.98 28.56
CA HIS A 1002 -50.92 -23.14 29.62
C HIS A 1002 -50.39 -23.34 31.08
N GLU A 1003 -50.50 -22.41 32.06
CA GLU A 1003 -51.05 -21.03 32.12
C GLU A 1003 -50.45 -20.17 33.27
N ALA A 1004 -50.84 -18.89 33.33
CA ALA A 1004 -51.07 -18.04 34.52
C ALA A 1004 -50.01 -17.79 35.65
N ASP A 1005 -49.42 -16.58 35.60
CA ASP A 1005 -49.59 -15.47 36.59
C ASP A 1005 -48.94 -15.49 38.03
N ARG A 1006 -48.73 -14.27 38.56
CA ARG A 1006 -48.55 -13.82 39.99
C ARG A 1006 -47.36 -14.24 40.89
N ALA A 1007 -46.41 -13.30 40.95
CA ALA A 1007 -46.15 -12.39 42.11
C ALA A 1007 -45.64 -12.88 43.51
N ARG A 1008 -44.64 -12.10 43.99
CA ARG A 1008 -44.36 -11.68 45.40
C ARG A 1008 -43.92 -12.72 46.48
N ALA A 1009 -42.60 -12.68 46.73
CA ALA A 1009 -41.98 -12.11 47.94
C ALA A 1009 -41.60 -12.99 49.17
N SER A 1010 -40.49 -12.58 49.79
CA SER A 1010 -39.92 -13.02 51.09
C SER A 1010 -39.21 -14.39 51.06
N ASN A 1011 -38.31 -14.74 51.99
CA ASN A 1011 -38.04 -14.12 53.29
C ASN A 1011 -36.58 -14.25 53.79
N ARG A 1012 -36.16 -13.28 54.62
CA ARG A 1012 -35.10 -13.32 55.67
C ARG A 1012 -33.95 -14.34 55.58
N LYS A 1013 -32.72 -13.81 55.66
CA LYS A 1013 -31.93 -13.89 56.90
C LYS A 1013 -31.12 -12.61 57.12
N ARG A 1014 -30.67 -12.39 58.36
CA ARG A 1014 -30.29 -11.07 58.91
C ARG A 1014 -29.03 -11.21 59.78
N SER A 1015 -27.96 -10.54 59.37
CA SER A 1015 -26.79 -10.25 60.22
C SER A 1015 -26.55 -8.74 60.17
N ARG A 1016 -26.33 -8.09 61.31
CA ARG A 1016 -26.33 -6.62 61.43
C ARG A 1016 -25.35 -6.15 62.52
N SER A 1017 -24.32 -5.44 62.08
CA SER A 1017 -23.58 -4.39 62.81
C SER A 1017 -23.16 -3.40 61.70
N GLU A 1018 -23.42 -2.09 61.69
CA GLU A 1018 -23.21 -1.05 62.72
C GLU A 1018 -21.71 -0.93 63.05
N SER A 1019 -21.04 0.22 62.86
CA SER A 1019 -21.44 1.57 62.42
C SER A 1019 -20.27 2.23 61.62
N SER A 1020 -20.28 3.47 61.12
CA SER A 1020 -21.10 4.66 61.36
C SER A 1020 -21.20 5.55 60.09
N VAL A 1021 -21.76 6.77 60.21
CA VAL A 1021 -22.14 7.65 59.09
C VAL A 1021 -21.32 8.95 59.13
N ASN A 1022 -20.86 9.43 57.97
CA ASN A 1022 -20.88 10.89 57.74
C ASN A 1022 -21.04 11.30 56.25
N ARG A 1023 -21.34 12.58 56.05
CA ARG A 1023 -21.88 13.20 54.82
C ARG A 1023 -20.93 14.30 54.30
N SER A 1024 -21.22 14.82 53.11
CA SER A 1024 -20.77 16.13 52.57
C SER A 1024 -19.36 16.16 51.94
N SER A 1025 -18.97 17.17 51.14
CA SER A 1025 -19.54 17.71 49.88
C SER A 1025 -18.73 18.95 49.46
N ALA A 1026 -18.30 19.00 48.20
CA ALA A 1026 -17.92 20.19 47.40
C ALA A 1026 -17.32 21.46 48.07
N GLN A 1027 -16.02 21.70 47.83
CA GLN A 1027 -15.40 23.00 47.46
C GLN A 1027 -14.00 22.68 46.88
N GLN A 1028 -13.53 23.20 45.75
CA GLN A 1028 -13.21 24.60 45.39
C GLN A 1028 -12.14 25.26 46.28
N ALA A 1029 -10.91 25.28 45.76
CA ALA A 1029 -9.85 26.24 46.09
C ALA A 1029 -8.96 26.43 44.85
N ALA A 1030 -8.43 27.64 44.63
CA ALA A 1030 -7.54 27.94 43.50
C ALA A 1030 -6.59 29.09 43.86
N GLU A 1031 -5.29 28.77 43.89
CA GLU A 1031 -4.16 29.71 44.02
C GLU A 1031 -3.14 29.26 42.95
N VAL A 1032 -2.77 30.05 41.94
CA VAL A 1032 -2.12 31.38 41.89
C VAL A 1032 -0.60 31.28 42.12
N PHE A 1033 0.11 31.46 41.00
CA PHE A 1033 1.56 31.51 40.76
C PHE A 1033 2.47 32.14 41.82
N VAL A 1034 3.66 31.53 41.99
CA VAL A 1034 4.99 32.17 41.75
C VAL A 1034 5.93 31.11 41.09
N PRO A 1035 6.79 31.45 40.10
CA PRO A 1035 7.77 30.53 39.51
C PRO A 1035 9.18 30.67 40.12
N GLU A 1036 10.01 29.62 40.02
CA GLU A 1036 11.42 29.64 40.46
C GLU A 1036 12.38 29.42 39.27
N GLN A 1037 13.43 30.25 39.16
CA GLN A 1037 14.46 30.19 38.13
C GLN A 1037 15.62 29.27 38.55
N ARG A 1038 16.29 28.65 37.56
CA ARG A 1038 17.74 28.37 37.61
C ARG A 1038 18.38 28.61 36.26
N ASP A 1039 19.44 29.40 36.26
CA ASP A 1039 20.12 29.87 35.06
C ASP A 1039 21.24 28.93 34.58
N ALA A 1040 21.24 28.72 33.26
CA ALA A 1040 22.40 28.86 32.34
C ALA A 1040 23.59 27.86 32.40
N PRO A 1041 24.47 27.82 31.35
CA PRO A 1041 24.41 28.51 30.06
C PRO A 1041 24.35 27.57 28.81
N PRO A 1042 23.96 28.07 27.62
CA PRO A 1042 23.96 27.30 26.36
C PRO A 1042 25.17 27.60 25.45
N LEU A 1043 25.58 26.62 24.63
CA LEU A 1043 26.57 26.83 23.55
C LEU A 1043 26.15 26.22 22.19
N LEU A 1044 25.84 27.14 21.26
CA LEU A 1044 26.07 27.10 19.80
C LEU A 1044 25.74 25.83 18.98
N PRO A 1045 24.65 25.84 18.19
CA PRO A 1045 24.51 25.00 17.00
C PRO A 1045 25.14 25.68 15.76
N LEU A 1046 26.17 25.07 15.16
CA LEU A 1046 26.70 25.52 13.86
C LEU A 1046 25.75 25.11 12.73
N SER A 1047 25.33 26.07 11.89
CA SER A 1047 24.39 25.82 10.78
C SER A 1047 24.52 26.84 9.64
N SER A 1048 25.44 26.58 8.72
CA SER A 1048 25.53 27.12 7.34
C SER A 1048 26.65 26.33 6.62
N TRP A 1049 26.79 26.26 5.30
CA TRP A 1049 26.27 27.12 4.22
C TRP A 1049 25.48 26.34 3.15
N GLY A 1050 24.45 26.98 2.59
CA GLY A 1050 23.74 26.50 1.41
C GLY A 1050 23.61 27.60 0.35
N VAL A 1051 24.64 27.79 -0.49
CA VAL A 1051 24.66 28.82 -1.52
C VAL A 1051 24.34 28.24 -2.90
N LYS A 1052 23.22 28.68 -3.50
CA LYS A 1052 22.93 28.44 -4.92
C LYS A 1052 23.73 29.43 -5.76
N ARG A 1053 24.44 28.95 -6.80
CA ARG A 1053 24.93 29.79 -7.91
C ARG A 1053 24.29 29.35 -9.24
N GLN A 1054 24.36 30.24 -10.22
CA GLN A 1054 23.67 30.13 -11.52
C GLN A 1054 24.44 29.27 -12.53
N ARG A 1055 23.79 28.96 -13.65
CA ARG A 1055 24.38 28.23 -14.79
C ARG A 1055 25.40 29.08 -15.56
N THR A 1056 26.51 28.46 -15.96
CA THR A 1056 27.28 28.81 -17.15
C THR A 1056 27.43 27.56 -18.05
N ARG A 1057 28.09 27.68 -19.20
CA ARG A 1057 28.12 26.69 -20.30
C ARG A 1057 29.53 26.67 -20.91
N ILE A 1058 29.92 25.56 -21.56
CA ILE A 1058 31.26 25.28 -22.13
C ILE A 1058 32.27 24.95 -21.00
N GLY A 1059 33.17 23.97 -21.11
CA GLY A 1059 33.33 22.91 -22.13
C GLY A 1059 34.79 22.57 -22.39
N GLY A 1060 35.15 21.28 -22.36
CA GLY A 1060 36.51 20.81 -22.66
C GLY A 1060 36.79 19.40 -22.13
N LEU A 1061 37.33 18.53 -22.99
CA LEU A 1061 38.10 17.33 -22.61
C LEU A 1061 39.58 17.78 -22.41
N PRO A 1062 40.46 17.02 -21.71
CA PRO A 1062 40.91 15.73 -22.24
C PRO A 1062 41.04 14.58 -21.21
N ASP A 1063 41.08 13.38 -21.78
CA ASP A 1063 41.66 12.11 -21.28
C ASP A 1063 42.73 11.73 -22.35
N PRO A 1064 43.88 11.08 -22.05
CA PRO A 1064 43.94 9.69 -21.57
C PRO A 1064 45.05 9.35 -20.55
N GLY A 1065 44.97 8.16 -19.90
CA GLY A 1065 46.01 7.69 -18.98
C GLY A 1065 45.91 6.23 -18.47
N MET A 1066 45.97 5.23 -19.35
CA MET A 1066 46.31 3.81 -19.05
C MET A 1066 47.60 3.48 -19.84
N PRO A 1067 48.52 2.61 -19.36
CA PRO A 1067 48.30 1.22 -18.94
C PRO A 1067 48.95 0.90 -17.55
N THR A 1068 49.17 -0.33 -17.03
CA THR A 1068 49.56 -1.62 -17.67
C THR A 1068 49.28 -2.82 -16.76
N ASP A 1069 49.09 -4.00 -17.37
CA ASP A 1069 48.79 -5.28 -16.73
C ASP A 1069 49.99 -6.04 -16.14
N GLY A 1070 49.68 -7.07 -15.34
CA GLY A 1070 50.59 -8.07 -14.74
C GLY A 1070 49.88 -8.78 -13.58
N GLU A 1071 49.07 -9.82 -13.81
CA GLU A 1071 49.49 -11.25 -13.89
C GLU A 1071 50.13 -11.77 -12.58
N LEU A 1072 49.70 -12.86 -11.92
CA LEU A 1072 48.68 -13.91 -12.17
C LEU A 1072 47.95 -14.21 -10.82
N ALA A 1073 46.65 -14.54 -10.71
CA ALA A 1073 45.80 -15.60 -11.30
C ALA A 1073 45.72 -16.90 -10.44
N ALA A 1074 44.66 -17.69 -10.70
CA ALA A 1074 44.15 -18.83 -9.91
C ALA A 1074 43.47 -18.45 -8.55
N SER A 1075 42.31 -19.01 -8.17
CA SER A 1075 41.51 -20.09 -8.80
C SER A 1075 40.06 -19.68 -9.04
N SER A 1076 39.51 -20.09 -10.18
CA SER A 1076 38.07 -20.02 -10.48
C SER A 1076 37.41 -21.39 -10.28
N ALA A 1077 36.26 -21.43 -9.62
CA ALA A 1077 35.33 -22.55 -9.69
C ALA A 1077 33.88 -22.03 -9.61
N ALA A 1078 33.04 -22.52 -10.54
CA ALA A 1078 31.68 -22.10 -10.84
C ALA A 1078 30.76 -21.93 -9.60
N PHE A 1079 29.90 -20.90 -9.52
CA PHE A 1079 28.68 -20.69 -10.34
C PHE A 1079 27.66 -21.85 -10.29
N LEU A 1080 26.47 -21.54 -9.76
CA LEU A 1080 25.19 -22.11 -10.17
C LEU A 1080 24.08 -21.09 -9.87
N GLU A 1081 23.02 -21.07 -10.67
CA GLU A 1081 22.06 -19.96 -10.70
C GLU A 1081 21.04 -19.95 -9.54
N GLN A 1082 20.49 -18.76 -9.27
CA GLN A 1082 19.23 -18.58 -8.53
C GLN A 1082 18.35 -17.54 -9.24
N ASP A 1083 17.35 -18.02 -9.97
CA ASP A 1083 16.22 -17.20 -10.38
C ASP A 1083 15.44 -16.73 -9.15
N ALA A 1084 15.15 -15.43 -9.08
CA ALA A 1084 14.50 -14.79 -7.93
C ALA A 1084 13.25 -14.02 -8.37
N ASP A 1085 12.11 -14.72 -8.42
CA ASP A 1085 10.81 -14.15 -8.79
C ASP A 1085 10.27 -13.21 -7.68
N PRO A 1086 9.64 -12.06 -8.01
CA PRO A 1086 9.40 -10.98 -7.06
C PRO A 1086 8.09 -11.13 -6.26
N PHE A 1087 8.04 -12.07 -5.31
CA PHE A 1087 6.96 -12.19 -4.32
C PHE A 1087 7.42 -12.09 -2.85
N ALA A 1088 8.12 -11.00 -2.53
CA ALA A 1088 8.42 -10.61 -1.15
C ALA A 1088 7.16 -10.11 -0.41
N GLY A 1089 6.28 -11.03 -0.02
CA GLY A 1089 4.96 -10.71 0.55
C GLY A 1089 4.36 -11.74 1.51
N ALA A 1090 5.06 -12.83 1.80
CA ALA A 1090 4.70 -13.79 2.85
C ALA A 1090 5.98 -14.47 3.38
N ALA A 1091 6.49 -13.96 4.49
CA ALA A 1091 7.25 -14.83 5.39
C ALA A 1091 6.21 -15.68 6.13
N GLU A 1092 6.04 -16.94 5.71
CA GLU A 1092 5.25 -17.90 6.47
C GLU A 1092 6.03 -18.27 7.74
N ASP A 1093 5.89 -17.43 8.76
CA ASP A 1093 6.30 -17.74 10.14
C ASP A 1093 5.44 -18.91 10.64
N PHE A 1094 5.85 -20.13 10.31
CA PHE A 1094 5.46 -21.33 11.05
C PHE A 1094 5.72 -21.08 12.55
N PRO A 1095 4.82 -21.49 13.46
CA PRO A 1095 4.88 -21.09 14.86
C PRO A 1095 6.20 -21.51 15.53
N VAL A 1096 7.05 -20.51 15.78
CA VAL A 1096 8.12 -20.61 16.77
C VAL A 1096 7.45 -20.58 18.14
N PHE A 1097 7.67 -21.62 18.95
CA PHE A 1097 7.08 -21.85 20.27
C PHE A 1097 6.59 -20.57 20.97
N ASP A 1098 5.28 -20.46 21.15
CA ASP A 1098 4.61 -19.27 21.67
C ASP A 1098 5.19 -18.85 23.03
N GLN A 1099 5.11 -17.55 23.35
CA GLN A 1099 5.57 -17.05 24.66
C GLN A 1099 4.87 -17.76 25.85
N GLU A 1100 3.64 -18.28 25.66
CA GLU A 1100 2.92 -19.07 26.65
C GLU A 1100 3.40 -20.54 26.70
N GLU A 1101 3.91 -21.12 25.61
CA GLU A 1101 4.62 -22.42 25.61
C GLU A 1101 6.02 -22.31 26.23
N ILE A 1102 6.77 -21.24 25.93
CA ILE A 1102 8.05 -20.94 26.58
C ILE A 1102 7.85 -20.67 28.08
N ALA A 1103 6.78 -19.99 28.48
CA ALA A 1103 6.45 -19.82 29.89
C ALA A 1103 6.12 -21.16 30.57
N TRP A 1104 5.37 -22.05 29.90
CA TRP A 1104 5.09 -23.41 30.40
C TRP A 1104 6.37 -24.23 30.56
N LEU A 1105 7.29 -24.19 29.59
CA LEU A 1105 8.61 -24.83 29.68
C LEU A 1105 9.41 -24.36 30.90
N MET A 1106 9.37 -23.06 31.20
CA MET A 1106 10.05 -22.49 32.37
C MET A 1106 9.40 -22.88 33.72
N THR A 1107 8.16 -23.38 33.73
CA THR A 1107 7.49 -23.88 34.95
C THR A 1107 7.80 -25.34 35.31
N LEU A 1108 8.55 -26.05 34.46
CA LEU A 1108 8.89 -27.48 34.64
C LEU A 1108 10.30 -27.73 35.21
N LEU A 1109 10.98 -26.68 35.67
CA LEU A 1109 12.32 -26.74 36.27
C LEU A 1109 12.27 -26.60 37.80
N PRO A 1110 12.75 -27.57 38.60
CA PRO A 1110 13.39 -27.26 39.86
C PRO A 1110 14.74 -26.56 39.60
N HIS A 1111 15.26 -25.83 40.60
CA HIS A 1111 16.60 -25.23 40.58
C HIS A 1111 17.72 -26.27 40.69
#